data_AF-A0A7K5NZU0-F1
#
_entry.id   AF-A0A7K5NZU0-F1
#
_cell.length_a   1.000
_cell.length_b   1.000
_cell.length_c   1.000
_cell.angle_alpha   90.00
_cell.angle_beta   90.00
_cell.angle_gamma   90.00
#
_symmetry.space_group_name_H-M   'P 1'
#
loop_
_entity.id
_entity.type
_entity.pdbx_description
1 polymer ?
#
loop_
_entity_poly.entity_id
_entity_poly.type
_entity_poly.pdbx_seq_one_letter_code
_entity_poly.pdbx_strand_id
1 'polypeptide(L)'
;LIDLPSSYYKHTCGLCGNFNLKPEDDIPQSGNDLAAVVAWAESWKEFWADETCQSQCRCDPDLGMVVCKEGGCKLGETCAMVKGVRRCVAKSRSICVATGDPHYTTFDGRRYDFMGTCIYQLAALCSDDPTLVPFNVTVENNNRGSRVVSYTKEVTLNVYNMTLSLSQAHPQKLKVNGILVDLPFDHGDKVRVFLKGVHGFIKTDFEVIVTFDWYSYARVILPNTYSGAVCGLCGNADGDPQDDFALPDGQQVADAIQFADSWKVADVPGCGAGCTEGCKVCTEAEKRAYRGDKHCGLLVKKRGPFAACHSAIDPAPYFEDCLFDTCLYEGHQETVCRSLSAYVTACQSEGIRIKPWRTIAFCSLICPPNQHYELCGPTCPATCRGQEAAEECEEAKFCAEGCFCDQGFLLSGDRCVPLSQCGCWHQERYYQAGEEFFACPRCSERCVCKGDGAVECQPAGCGAAEVCEVQDGVRGCYPRDCGRCQVLGAVSYSTFDGHPLRFAGTCTYTLAAVEDAGPEDPLVPFVVEVEKENNQEAPAIRRLLVTVHGVTLGMARGAQWEVTVDGEQHLLPLTLAEGAVTVTQEGAHRVVQVQGGPKLLYDGQNYAVLTLPSTYHGRTKGLCGDFNGDASNDLTTPQELGDAWGTLTPTCTHDSPPPACSSDTPGPCGVLAEATGPFAGCHGVVAPQEYVAGCLQEQCGREDAAALCRSLQAYAAACQAAGGELQEWRAAAKCPLSCAPNSRYELCTRSCDYACAGLSAGARCTDKCFEGCRCDEGFLFNGAECVPAGSCGCLHRGRYFEIAETVLSPDCSQSCTCRAAGGMHCLPASCPFGQACGLKDGVRGCVDQPGRCTLAPAARFVSFDGATGATTAAGIYVVVALCDHLRPAWFRLLADVGENQDRPTVVALHLFSPKAFLTIKRDKKVWVNGVPATLPVEVSNALTIKESRGTIWITQEPEFVIGLSPAGEVTVTVARDLSQQVCGMCGNYNGNAGDDLRGPDGKLVGDVVAAAKAWRAPDFTHVS
;
A
#
# COMPACT_ATOMS: atom_id res chain seq x y z
N LEU A 1 54.10 -25.85 14.25
CA LEU A 1 53.56 -26.94 13.41
C LEU A 1 52.10 -27.13 13.82
N ILE A 2 51.20 -26.50 13.06
CA ILE A 2 49.76 -26.72 13.20
C ILE A 2 49.47 -28.02 12.42
N ASP A 3 48.94 -29.04 13.10
CA ASP A 3 48.47 -30.27 12.45
C ASP A 3 47.18 -29.94 11.68
N LEU A 4 47.29 -29.73 10.37
CA LEU A 4 46.13 -29.55 9.50
C LEU A 4 45.49 -30.93 9.20
N PRO A 5 44.16 -31.07 9.33
CA PRO A 5 43.47 -32.34 9.09
C PRO A 5 43.63 -32.82 7.63
N SER A 6 43.59 -34.14 7.43
CA SER A 6 43.76 -34.78 6.11
C SER A 6 42.79 -34.32 5.01
N SER A 7 41.67 -33.69 5.37
CA SER A 7 40.74 -33.03 4.45
C SER A 7 41.38 -31.86 3.69
N TYR A 8 42.37 -31.18 4.28
CA TYR A 8 43.10 -30.08 3.66
C TYR A 8 43.85 -30.56 2.40
N TYR A 9 44.45 -31.75 2.44
CA TYR A 9 45.22 -32.33 1.33
C TYR A 9 44.35 -32.84 0.17
N LYS A 10 43.04 -33.02 0.38
CA LYS A 10 42.09 -33.38 -0.69
C LYS A 10 41.69 -32.20 -1.57
N HIS A 11 41.76 -30.97 -1.05
CA HIS A 11 41.40 -29.75 -1.77
C HIS A 11 42.61 -29.03 -2.41
N THR A 12 43.83 -29.47 -2.13
CA THR A 12 45.08 -28.87 -2.65
C THR A 12 45.64 -29.55 -3.90
N CYS A 13 44.96 -30.56 -4.46
CA CYS A 13 45.36 -31.15 -5.75
C CYS A 13 45.26 -30.10 -6.87
N GLY A 14 46.41 -29.66 -7.39
CA GLY A 14 46.51 -28.64 -8.44
C GLY A 14 46.76 -27.21 -7.95
N LEU A 15 47.19 -26.99 -6.71
CA LEU A 15 47.57 -25.67 -6.19
C LEU A 15 49.09 -25.58 -6.00
N CYS A 16 49.70 -24.52 -6.52
CA CYS A 16 51.14 -24.31 -6.42
C CYS A 16 51.45 -23.55 -5.12
N GLY A 17 51.72 -24.28 -4.04
CA GLY A 17 52.45 -23.71 -2.91
C GLY A 17 53.82 -23.24 -3.40
N ASN A 18 54.20 -22.01 -3.07
CA ASN A 18 55.50 -21.46 -3.41
C ASN A 18 56.61 -22.30 -2.72
N PHE A 19 57.23 -23.23 -3.44
CA PHE A 19 58.23 -24.15 -2.88
C PHE A 19 59.56 -23.49 -2.46
N ASN A 20 59.69 -22.15 -2.51
CA ASN A 20 60.97 -21.46 -2.34
C ASN A 20 61.06 -20.40 -1.24
N LEU A 21 60.04 -20.15 -0.43
CA LEU A 21 60.14 -19.31 0.79
C LEU A 21 59.33 -19.97 1.91
N LYS A 22 59.70 -19.75 3.17
CA LYS A 22 59.19 -20.53 4.31
C LYS A 22 57.64 -20.50 4.37
N PRO A 23 56.96 -21.63 4.65
CA PRO A 23 55.49 -21.71 4.69
C PRO A 23 54.80 -20.80 5.72
N GLU A 24 55.57 -20.18 6.60
CA GLU A 24 55.12 -19.38 7.74
C GLU A 24 54.86 -17.90 7.37
N ASP A 25 55.34 -17.44 6.21
CA ASP A 25 55.33 -16.02 5.82
C ASP A 25 54.10 -15.61 4.97
N ASP A 26 53.37 -16.56 4.37
CA ASP A 26 52.32 -16.28 3.36
C ASP A 26 50.91 -16.80 3.72
N ILE A 27 50.73 -17.45 4.86
CA ILE A 27 49.38 -17.78 5.37
C ILE A 27 48.83 -16.48 5.97
N PRO A 28 47.64 -16.00 5.55
CA PRO A 28 47.02 -14.86 6.22
C PRO A 28 46.96 -15.16 7.73
N GLN A 29 47.25 -14.18 8.59
CA GLN A 29 47.02 -14.31 10.04
C GLN A 29 45.51 -14.41 10.39
N SER A 30 44.65 -14.78 9.44
CA SER A 30 43.29 -15.21 9.71
C SER A 30 43.39 -16.49 10.51
N GLY A 31 42.80 -16.51 11.71
CA GLY A 31 42.70 -17.71 12.54
C GLY A 31 41.91 -18.83 11.87
N ASN A 32 41.10 -19.55 12.63
CA ASN A 32 40.39 -20.77 12.19
C ASN A 32 39.32 -20.58 11.06
N ASP A 33 39.37 -19.50 10.27
CA ASP A 33 38.47 -19.27 9.14
C ASP A 33 38.92 -20.08 7.91
N LEU A 34 38.32 -21.26 7.80
CA LEU A 34 38.57 -22.22 6.72
C LEU A 34 38.14 -21.66 5.34
N ALA A 35 37.13 -20.80 5.27
CA ALA A 35 36.62 -20.29 4.00
C ALA A 35 37.59 -19.29 3.37
N ALA A 36 38.17 -18.40 4.17
CA ALA A 36 39.20 -17.45 3.73
C ALA A 36 40.45 -18.17 3.20
N VAL A 37 40.88 -19.25 3.87
CA VAL A 37 42.04 -20.05 3.45
C VAL A 37 41.77 -20.82 2.15
N VAL A 38 40.56 -21.38 1.99
CA VAL A 38 40.17 -22.06 0.75
C VAL A 38 40.09 -21.07 -0.42
N ALA A 39 39.48 -19.90 -0.24
CA ALA A 39 39.40 -18.87 -1.28
C ALA A 39 40.78 -18.32 -1.67
N TRP A 40 41.66 -18.12 -0.69
CA TRP A 40 43.06 -17.77 -0.94
C TRP A 40 43.75 -18.86 -1.75
N ALA A 41 43.61 -20.13 -1.37
CA ALA A 41 44.26 -21.25 -2.05
C ALA A 41 43.74 -21.42 -3.50
N GLU A 42 42.43 -21.33 -3.72
CA GLU A 42 41.81 -21.40 -5.07
C GLU A 42 42.28 -20.27 -5.99
N SER A 43 42.60 -19.10 -5.44
CA SER A 43 43.08 -17.95 -6.23
C SER A 43 44.44 -18.18 -6.93
N TRP A 44 45.19 -19.22 -6.55
CA TRP A 44 46.48 -19.61 -7.15
C TRP A 44 46.35 -20.64 -8.29
N LYS A 45 45.13 -21.03 -8.66
CA LYS A 45 44.90 -22.01 -9.75
C LYS A 45 45.32 -21.45 -11.12
N GLU A 46 45.05 -20.17 -11.36
CA GLU A 46 45.55 -19.37 -12.49
C GLU A 46 45.92 -17.96 -11.99
N PHE A 47 47.12 -17.48 -12.30
CA PHE A 47 47.65 -16.21 -11.78
C PHE A 47 48.66 -15.56 -12.73
N TRP A 48 48.90 -14.25 -12.57
CA TRP A 48 49.97 -13.54 -13.27
C TRP A 48 51.27 -13.55 -12.47
N ALA A 49 52.34 -14.09 -13.04
CA ALA A 49 53.63 -14.28 -12.36
C ALA A 49 54.41 -12.99 -12.14
N ASP A 50 54.31 -12.04 -13.07
CA ASP A 50 55.10 -10.80 -13.07
C ASP A 50 54.26 -9.55 -12.78
N GLU A 51 54.94 -8.44 -12.48
CA GLU A 51 54.35 -7.15 -12.14
C GLU A 51 53.56 -6.46 -13.26
N THR A 52 53.80 -6.86 -14.50
CA THR A 52 53.18 -6.25 -15.68
C THR A 52 52.12 -7.15 -16.31
N CYS A 53 51.81 -8.28 -15.68
CA CYS A 53 50.89 -9.30 -16.18
C CYS A 53 51.26 -9.74 -17.60
N GLN A 54 52.54 -10.10 -17.84
CA GLN A 54 53.04 -10.60 -19.13
C GLN A 54 53.15 -12.13 -19.20
N SER A 55 53.06 -12.81 -18.06
CA SER A 55 53.18 -14.25 -17.91
C SER A 55 52.00 -14.80 -17.13
N GLN A 56 51.02 -15.36 -17.84
CA GLN A 56 49.85 -16.01 -17.25
C GLN A 56 50.21 -17.46 -16.92
N CYS A 57 50.15 -17.80 -15.66
CA CYS A 57 50.54 -19.09 -15.11
C CYS A 57 49.31 -19.86 -14.62
N ARG A 58 49.33 -21.18 -14.80
CA ARG A 58 48.36 -22.09 -14.18
C ARG A 58 49.09 -23.25 -13.55
N CYS A 59 48.52 -23.82 -12.51
CA CYS A 59 49.02 -25.06 -11.95
C CYS A 59 48.47 -26.23 -12.77
N ASP A 60 49.35 -26.91 -13.50
CA ASP A 60 48.95 -28.04 -14.33
C ASP A 60 48.78 -29.28 -13.43
N PRO A 61 47.56 -29.82 -13.28
CA PRO A 61 47.29 -30.90 -12.31
C PRO A 61 47.91 -32.23 -12.74
N ASP A 62 48.16 -32.43 -14.04
CA ASP A 62 48.76 -33.65 -14.58
C ASP A 62 50.29 -33.62 -14.44
N LEU A 63 50.89 -32.43 -14.59
CA LEU A 63 52.34 -32.25 -14.49
C LEU A 63 52.84 -31.89 -13.08
N GLY A 64 51.94 -31.47 -12.18
CA GLY A 64 52.28 -31.06 -10.81
C GLY A 64 53.20 -29.83 -10.75
N MET A 65 53.20 -28.99 -11.79
CA MET A 65 54.07 -27.81 -11.90
C MET A 65 53.31 -26.58 -12.42
N VAL A 66 53.86 -25.40 -12.16
CA VAL A 66 53.39 -24.15 -12.76
C VAL A 66 53.75 -24.17 -14.25
N VAL A 67 52.75 -24.04 -15.11
CA VAL A 67 52.94 -23.83 -16.55
C VAL A 67 52.49 -22.42 -16.88
N CYS A 68 53.41 -21.62 -17.43
CA CYS A 68 53.14 -20.24 -17.82
C CYS A 68 53.14 -20.09 -19.34
N LYS A 69 52.26 -19.23 -19.83
CA LYS A 69 52.22 -18.76 -21.21
C LYS A 69 52.40 -17.24 -21.23
N GLU A 70 53.00 -16.75 -22.30
CA GLU A 70 53.08 -15.33 -22.57
C GLU A 70 51.66 -14.76 -22.75
N GLY A 71 51.40 -13.60 -22.16
CA GLY A 71 50.12 -12.93 -22.14
C GLY A 71 50.27 -11.44 -21.92
N GLY A 72 49.16 -10.74 -21.74
CA GLY A 72 49.13 -9.32 -21.46
C GLY A 72 47.73 -8.90 -21.02
N CYS A 73 47.64 -7.87 -20.19
CA CYS A 73 46.38 -7.19 -19.98
C CYS A 73 45.89 -6.57 -21.30
N LYS A 74 44.58 -6.61 -21.52
CA LYS A 74 43.96 -6.06 -22.73
C LYS A 74 44.06 -4.54 -22.78
N LEU A 75 43.77 -3.97 -23.95
CA LEU A 75 43.59 -2.52 -24.07
C LEU A 75 42.51 -2.07 -23.08
N GLY A 76 42.79 -1.04 -22.27
CA GLY A 76 41.88 -0.59 -21.22
C GLY A 76 42.07 -1.28 -19.86
N GLU A 77 42.98 -2.25 -19.73
CA GLU A 77 43.31 -2.91 -18.45
C GLU A 77 44.70 -2.53 -17.92
N THR A 78 44.87 -2.58 -16.61
CA THR A 78 46.16 -2.48 -15.92
C THR A 78 46.38 -3.69 -15.03
N CYS A 79 47.62 -4.12 -14.89
CA CYS A 79 47.98 -5.15 -13.92
C CYS A 79 47.90 -4.55 -12.51
N ALA A 80 47.10 -5.13 -11.63
CA ALA A 80 46.95 -4.70 -10.24
C ALA A 80 46.89 -5.90 -9.30
N MET A 81 47.23 -5.67 -8.03
CA MET A 81 47.10 -6.69 -6.98
C MET A 81 45.67 -6.69 -6.44
N VAL A 82 44.95 -7.79 -6.60
CA VAL A 82 43.58 -7.98 -6.13
C VAL A 82 43.54 -9.18 -5.20
N LYS A 83 43.20 -8.96 -3.92
CA LYS A 83 43.17 -10.00 -2.87
C LYS A 83 44.46 -10.84 -2.81
N GLY A 84 45.62 -10.19 -2.99
CA GLY A 84 46.94 -10.83 -2.90
C GLY A 84 47.45 -11.48 -4.20
N VAL A 85 46.66 -11.53 -5.27
CA VAL A 85 47.07 -12.10 -6.57
C VAL A 85 47.04 -11.01 -7.65
N ARG A 86 48.02 -11.01 -8.57
CA ARG A 86 48.02 -10.08 -9.71
C ARG A 86 46.94 -10.46 -10.70
N ARG A 87 46.16 -9.46 -11.12
CA ARG A 87 45.08 -9.58 -12.09
C ARG A 87 45.06 -8.37 -13.02
N CYS A 88 44.60 -8.57 -14.24
CA CYS A 88 44.26 -7.45 -15.11
C CYS A 88 42.91 -6.88 -14.66
N VAL A 89 42.89 -5.59 -14.34
CA VAL A 89 41.70 -4.85 -13.91
C VAL A 89 41.47 -3.66 -14.83
N ALA A 90 40.22 -3.22 -14.98
CA ALA A 90 39.91 -2.06 -15.82
C ALA A 90 40.65 -0.80 -15.33
N LYS A 91 41.23 -0.02 -16.25
CA LYS A 91 41.86 1.29 -15.97
C LYS A 91 40.85 2.35 -15.56
N SER A 92 39.65 2.25 -16.10
CA SER A 92 38.56 3.21 -15.98
C SER A 92 37.22 2.51 -16.19
N ARG A 93 36.13 3.23 -15.92
CA ARG A 93 34.75 2.77 -16.13
C ARG A 93 34.01 3.81 -16.96
N SER A 94 33.18 3.35 -17.89
CA SER A 94 32.24 4.18 -18.63
C SER A 94 30.88 4.12 -17.97
N ILE A 95 30.12 5.22 -18.05
CA ILE A 95 28.85 5.37 -17.34
C ILE A 95 27.80 5.78 -18.35
N CYS A 96 26.77 4.95 -18.49
CA CYS A 96 25.56 5.31 -19.21
C CYS A 96 24.44 5.63 -18.20
N VAL A 97 23.64 6.63 -18.52
CA VAL A 97 22.54 7.09 -17.67
C VAL A 97 21.28 7.27 -18.49
N ALA A 98 20.16 6.76 -17.96
CA ALA A 98 18.82 7.14 -18.37
C ALA A 98 18.15 7.86 -17.17
N THR A 99 17.80 9.13 -17.34
CA THR A 99 17.25 9.99 -16.29
C THR A 99 15.94 10.62 -16.72
N GLY A 100 15.04 10.85 -15.78
CA GLY A 100 13.88 11.69 -16.05
C GLY A 100 13.03 11.13 -17.18
N ASP A 101 12.79 11.94 -18.19
CA ASP A 101 11.58 11.88 -18.98
C ASP A 101 11.61 11.39 -20.45
N PRO A 102 12.50 10.51 -20.96
CA PRO A 102 13.78 10.03 -20.52
C PRO A 102 14.90 10.66 -21.36
N HIS A 103 15.83 11.30 -20.65
CA HIS A 103 17.10 11.77 -21.16
C HIS A 103 18.12 10.63 -21.09
N TYR A 104 18.82 10.38 -22.18
CA TYR A 104 19.87 9.37 -22.26
C TYR A 104 21.23 10.05 -22.43
N THR A 105 22.22 9.54 -21.71
CA THR A 105 23.65 9.83 -21.93
C THR A 105 24.36 8.50 -22.14
N THR A 106 24.94 8.31 -23.33
CA THR A 106 25.68 7.10 -23.71
C THR A 106 26.96 6.95 -22.90
N PHE A 107 27.61 5.80 -23.02
CA PHE A 107 28.90 5.54 -22.37
C PHE A 107 30.00 6.54 -22.75
N ASP A 108 29.93 7.09 -23.98
CA ASP A 108 30.89 8.04 -24.53
C ASP A 108 30.43 9.50 -24.42
N GLY A 109 29.32 9.74 -23.73
CA GLY A 109 28.83 11.06 -23.34
C GLY A 109 27.91 11.73 -24.36
N ARG A 110 27.45 11.03 -25.39
CA ARG A 110 26.43 11.56 -26.32
C ARG A 110 25.09 11.62 -25.62
N ARG A 111 24.49 12.81 -25.62
CA ARG A 111 23.18 13.08 -25.05
C ARG A 111 22.08 13.07 -26.12
N TYR A 112 20.93 12.48 -25.79
CA TYR A 112 19.72 12.54 -26.59
C TYR A 112 18.46 12.26 -25.76
N ASP A 113 17.30 12.60 -26.30
CA ASP A 113 16.01 12.43 -25.64
C ASP A 113 15.16 11.44 -26.46
N PHE A 114 14.50 10.49 -25.80
CA PHE A 114 13.67 9.50 -26.50
C PHE A 114 12.47 9.06 -25.66
N MET A 115 11.27 9.41 -26.11
CA MET A 115 10.02 9.30 -25.34
C MET A 115 9.32 7.93 -25.45
N GLY A 116 10.02 6.88 -25.86
CA GLY A 116 9.42 5.56 -26.10
C GLY A 116 8.88 4.91 -24.83
N THR A 117 7.69 4.31 -24.89
CA THR A 117 6.96 3.72 -23.74
C THR A 117 6.90 2.18 -23.78
N CYS A 118 7.90 1.57 -24.39
CA CYS A 118 8.01 0.13 -24.62
C CYS A 118 9.17 -0.45 -23.80
N ILE A 119 9.51 -1.71 -24.03
CA ILE A 119 10.71 -2.33 -23.47
C ILE A 119 11.86 -2.14 -24.47
N TYR A 120 12.96 -1.52 -24.04
CA TYR A 120 14.12 -1.23 -24.87
C TYR A 120 15.40 -1.86 -24.30
N GLN A 121 16.32 -2.25 -25.18
CA GLN A 121 17.66 -2.70 -24.78
C GLN A 121 18.52 -1.49 -24.43
N LEU A 122 18.85 -1.34 -23.15
CA LEU A 122 19.70 -0.25 -22.67
C LEU A 122 21.17 -0.53 -22.98
N ALA A 123 21.68 -1.70 -22.58
CA ALA A 123 23.04 -2.14 -22.86
C ALA A 123 23.14 -3.67 -22.78
N ALA A 124 23.78 -4.31 -23.75
CA ALA A 124 24.07 -5.74 -23.73
C ALA A 124 25.46 -6.03 -24.30
N LEU A 125 26.02 -7.20 -23.97
CA LEU A 125 27.18 -7.73 -24.70
C LEU A 125 26.72 -8.15 -26.10
N CYS A 126 27.40 -7.64 -27.13
CA CYS A 126 27.07 -7.90 -28.54
C CYS A 126 28.28 -8.44 -29.34
N SER A 127 29.33 -8.84 -28.62
CA SER A 127 30.53 -9.47 -29.14
C SER A 127 30.54 -10.97 -28.80
N ASP A 128 31.13 -11.77 -29.68
CA ASP A 128 31.38 -13.20 -29.46
C ASP A 128 32.69 -13.47 -28.66
N ASP A 129 33.30 -12.45 -28.03
CA ASP A 129 34.51 -12.63 -27.22
C ASP A 129 34.23 -13.55 -26.02
N PRO A 130 34.80 -14.78 -25.99
CA PRO A 130 34.50 -15.78 -24.97
C PRO A 130 35.09 -15.44 -23.59
N THR A 131 35.91 -14.39 -23.50
CA THR A 131 36.47 -13.91 -22.23
C THR A 131 35.59 -12.89 -21.51
N LEU A 132 34.56 -12.38 -22.18
CA LEU A 132 33.58 -11.46 -21.60
C LEU A 132 32.36 -12.26 -21.14
N VAL A 133 31.80 -11.87 -19.99
CA VAL A 133 30.57 -12.47 -19.49
C VAL A 133 29.37 -11.81 -20.18
N PRO A 134 28.45 -12.57 -20.81
CA PRO A 134 27.25 -12.04 -21.41
C PRO A 134 26.28 -11.47 -20.37
N PHE A 135 25.75 -10.29 -20.66
CA PHE A 135 24.70 -9.65 -19.89
C PHE A 135 23.77 -8.89 -20.84
N ASN A 136 22.53 -8.65 -20.41
CA ASN A 136 21.58 -7.77 -21.11
C ASN A 136 20.79 -6.95 -20.09
N VAL A 137 20.90 -5.63 -20.19
CA VAL A 137 20.12 -4.66 -19.42
C VAL A 137 19.02 -4.10 -20.32
N THR A 138 17.77 -4.27 -19.90
CA THR A 138 16.61 -3.65 -20.54
C THR A 138 15.94 -2.66 -19.60
N VAL A 139 15.32 -1.63 -20.18
CA VAL A 139 14.47 -0.69 -19.46
C VAL A 139 13.05 -0.75 -20.01
N GLU A 140 12.07 -0.72 -19.11
CA GLU A 140 10.68 -0.49 -19.47
C GLU A 140 10.29 0.92 -19.05
N ASN A 141 9.83 1.69 -20.03
CA ASN A 141 9.41 3.06 -19.82
C ASN A 141 7.87 3.14 -19.83
N ASN A 142 7.30 4.01 -18.99
CA ASN A 142 5.87 4.29 -18.98
C ASN A 142 5.59 5.79 -18.92
N ASN A 143 4.38 6.18 -19.31
CA ASN A 143 3.87 7.50 -19.00
C ASN A 143 3.40 7.52 -17.54
N ARG A 144 3.76 8.56 -16.78
CA ARG A 144 3.39 8.70 -15.36
C ARG A 144 2.44 9.85 -15.15
N GLY A 145 1.16 9.56 -14.96
CA GLY A 145 0.18 10.63 -14.89
C GLY A 145 -0.13 11.23 -16.27
N SER A 146 0.91 11.66 -17.00
CA SER A 146 0.86 12.43 -18.24
C SER A 146 1.55 11.68 -19.37
N ARG A 147 0.99 11.78 -20.59
CA ARG A 147 1.55 11.19 -21.81
C ARG A 147 2.53 12.08 -22.57
N VAL A 148 2.77 13.28 -22.05
CA VAL A 148 3.72 14.23 -22.63
C VAL A 148 5.14 13.64 -22.62
N VAL A 149 5.45 12.79 -21.64
CA VAL A 149 6.78 12.20 -21.46
C VAL A 149 6.74 10.81 -20.84
N SER A 150 7.86 10.09 -20.88
CA SER A 150 7.97 8.71 -20.39
C SER A 150 9.11 8.55 -19.39
N TYR A 151 8.96 7.68 -18.40
CA TYR A 151 9.96 7.45 -17.36
C TYR A 151 10.29 5.96 -17.28
N THR A 152 11.54 5.62 -17.02
CA THR A 152 11.91 4.24 -16.69
C THR A 152 11.20 3.80 -15.42
N LYS A 153 10.27 2.85 -15.51
CA LYS A 153 9.59 2.26 -14.35
C LYS A 153 10.22 0.95 -13.88
N GLU A 154 11.00 0.30 -14.74
CA GLU A 154 11.62 -0.98 -14.43
C GLU A 154 12.96 -1.12 -15.16
N VAL A 155 13.97 -1.59 -14.43
CA VAL A 155 15.30 -1.92 -14.97
C VAL A 155 15.54 -3.41 -14.73
N THR A 156 15.79 -4.15 -15.79
CA THR A 156 15.98 -5.60 -15.75
C THR A 156 17.37 -5.98 -16.25
N LEU A 157 18.12 -6.74 -15.44
CA LEU A 157 19.37 -7.38 -15.80
C LEU A 157 19.16 -8.88 -16.00
N ASN A 158 19.42 -9.35 -17.21
CA ASN A 158 19.54 -10.76 -17.53
C ASN A 158 21.02 -11.17 -17.52
N VAL A 159 21.40 -12.04 -16.57
CA VAL A 159 22.78 -12.51 -16.38
C VAL A 159 22.76 -13.87 -15.69
N TYR A 160 23.71 -14.76 -16.01
CA TYR A 160 23.80 -16.10 -15.41
C TYR A 160 22.51 -16.93 -15.43
N ASN A 161 21.70 -16.79 -16.49
CA ASN A 161 20.38 -17.44 -16.60
C ASN A 161 19.40 -17.02 -15.47
N MET A 162 19.59 -15.81 -14.93
CA MET A 162 18.69 -15.16 -14.00
C MET A 162 18.18 -13.85 -14.61
N THR A 163 16.94 -13.52 -14.31
CA THR A 163 16.32 -12.23 -14.58
C THR A 163 16.15 -11.49 -13.26
N LEU A 164 16.86 -10.38 -13.12
CA LEU A 164 16.90 -9.54 -11.92
C LEU A 164 16.28 -8.19 -12.25
N SER A 165 15.17 -7.83 -11.59
CA SER A 165 14.44 -6.60 -11.89
C SER A 165 14.27 -5.71 -10.65
N LEU A 166 14.59 -4.42 -10.82
CA LEU A 166 14.29 -3.33 -9.88
C LEU A 166 13.15 -2.51 -10.49
N SER A 167 12.04 -2.36 -9.78
CA SER A 167 10.83 -1.73 -10.32
C SER A 167 10.25 -0.67 -9.39
N GLN A 168 9.58 0.32 -9.98
CA GLN A 168 8.82 1.35 -9.26
C GLN A 168 7.64 0.74 -8.49
N ALA A 169 7.03 -0.33 -9.01
CA ALA A 169 5.90 -1.00 -8.37
C ALA A 169 6.27 -1.64 -7.02
N HIS A 170 7.53 -2.07 -6.87
CA HIS A 170 8.05 -2.75 -5.70
C HIS A 170 9.38 -2.14 -5.23
N PRO A 171 9.36 -0.88 -4.73
CA PRO A 171 10.58 -0.19 -4.31
C PRO A 171 11.28 -0.94 -3.18
N GLN A 172 12.62 -0.90 -3.15
CA GLN A 172 13.47 -1.60 -2.16
C GLN A 172 13.39 -3.12 -2.15
N LYS A 173 12.65 -3.74 -3.09
CA LYS A 173 12.65 -5.18 -3.32
C LYS A 173 13.26 -5.52 -4.68
N LEU A 174 13.74 -6.74 -4.80
CA LEU A 174 14.28 -7.29 -6.04
C LEU A 174 13.33 -8.36 -6.57
N LYS A 175 13.02 -8.35 -7.86
CA LYS A 175 12.30 -9.44 -8.52
C LYS A 175 13.30 -10.38 -9.21
N VAL A 176 13.46 -11.59 -8.70
CA VAL A 176 14.35 -12.65 -9.20
C VAL A 176 13.54 -13.74 -9.88
N ASN A 177 13.67 -13.89 -11.19
CA ASN A 177 12.92 -14.90 -11.98
C ASN A 177 11.41 -14.87 -11.70
N GLY A 178 10.84 -13.67 -11.58
CA GLY A 178 9.44 -13.47 -11.24
C GLY A 178 9.13 -13.33 -9.75
N ILE A 179 10.03 -13.73 -8.84
CA ILE A 179 9.78 -13.75 -7.37
C ILE A 179 10.35 -12.50 -6.70
N LEU A 180 9.54 -11.79 -5.93
CA LEU A 180 9.96 -10.69 -5.06
C LEU A 180 10.74 -11.22 -3.86
N VAL A 181 11.91 -10.64 -3.62
CA VAL A 181 12.78 -10.92 -2.49
C VAL A 181 13.20 -9.62 -1.82
N ASP A 182 13.41 -9.69 -0.51
CA ASP A 182 13.95 -8.57 0.25
C ASP A 182 15.46 -8.41 0.01
N LEU A 183 15.94 -7.17 0.14
CA LEU A 183 17.36 -6.85 0.05
C LEU A 183 18.02 -6.98 1.44
N PRO A 184 19.32 -7.35 1.51
CA PRO A 184 20.21 -7.69 0.39
C PRO A 184 19.95 -9.10 -0.17
N PHE A 185 20.33 -9.30 -1.43
CA PHE A 185 20.31 -10.60 -2.11
C PHE A 185 21.70 -10.94 -2.64
N ASP A 186 22.12 -12.19 -2.48
CA ASP A 186 23.38 -12.70 -3.04
C ASP A 186 23.13 -13.96 -3.85
N HIS A 187 23.97 -14.18 -4.86
CA HIS A 187 24.01 -15.44 -5.59
C HIS A 187 25.48 -15.88 -5.71
N GLY A 188 25.92 -16.72 -4.76
CA GLY A 188 27.34 -17.03 -4.56
C GLY A 188 28.22 -15.77 -4.49
N ASP A 189 29.33 -15.79 -5.22
CA ASP A 189 30.23 -14.65 -5.42
C ASP A 189 29.91 -13.84 -6.70
N LYS A 190 28.91 -14.28 -7.48
CA LYS A 190 28.62 -13.75 -8.83
C LYS A 190 27.78 -12.50 -8.85
N VAL A 191 26.77 -12.41 -7.99
CA VAL A 191 25.84 -11.28 -7.95
C VAL A 191 25.58 -10.89 -6.51
N ARG A 192 25.63 -9.58 -6.25
CA ARG A 192 25.18 -8.96 -5.00
C ARG A 192 24.21 -7.83 -5.32
N VAL A 193 23.08 -7.82 -4.65
CA VAL A 193 22.06 -6.77 -4.76
C VAL A 193 21.83 -6.16 -3.39
N PHE A 194 21.90 -4.83 -3.30
CA PHE A 194 21.86 -4.13 -2.02
C PHE A 194 21.33 -2.70 -2.17
N LEU A 195 20.90 -2.13 -1.05
CA LEU A 195 20.57 -0.72 -0.93
C LEU A 195 21.82 0.09 -0.62
N LYS A 196 21.99 1.23 -1.29
CA LYS A 196 23.00 2.23 -0.96
C LYS A 196 22.34 3.61 -1.04
N GLY A 197 22.12 4.21 0.13
CA GLY A 197 21.26 5.39 0.24
C GLY A 197 19.83 5.07 -0.19
N VAL A 198 19.24 5.91 -1.04
CA VAL A 198 17.87 5.72 -1.56
C VAL A 198 17.78 4.84 -2.82
N HIS A 199 18.87 4.24 -3.29
CA HIS A 199 18.93 3.51 -4.56
C HIS A 199 19.21 2.01 -4.38
N GLY A 200 18.69 1.20 -5.30
CA GLY A 200 19.06 -0.20 -5.45
C GLY A 200 20.27 -0.36 -6.37
N PHE A 201 21.16 -1.28 -6.03
CA PHE A 201 22.35 -1.61 -6.82
C PHE A 201 22.41 -3.11 -7.06
N ILE A 202 22.59 -3.53 -8.30
CA ILE A 202 22.96 -4.88 -8.71
C ILE A 202 24.43 -4.83 -9.14
N LYS A 203 25.30 -5.55 -8.44
CA LYS A 203 26.74 -5.66 -8.73
C LYS A 203 27.09 -7.09 -9.12
N THR A 204 27.81 -7.24 -10.22
CA THR A 204 28.33 -8.52 -10.69
C THR A 204 29.80 -8.73 -10.30
N ASP A 205 30.29 -9.96 -10.35
CA ASP A 205 31.69 -10.36 -10.16
C ASP A 205 32.63 -9.82 -11.25
N PHE A 206 32.11 -9.53 -12.43
CA PHE A 206 32.83 -8.88 -13.54
C PHE A 206 32.67 -7.35 -13.56
N GLU A 207 32.25 -6.75 -12.45
CA GLU A 207 32.17 -5.31 -12.21
C GLU A 207 31.19 -4.50 -13.07
N VAL A 208 30.25 -5.14 -13.78
CA VAL A 208 29.07 -4.43 -14.28
C VAL A 208 28.14 -4.13 -13.12
N ILE A 209 27.74 -2.85 -13.00
CA ILE A 209 26.86 -2.36 -11.95
C ILE A 209 25.64 -1.70 -12.59
N VAL A 210 24.45 -2.13 -12.18
CA VAL A 210 23.17 -1.52 -12.56
C VAL A 210 22.55 -0.89 -11.32
N THR A 211 22.10 0.35 -11.41
CA THR A 211 21.40 1.02 -10.31
C THR A 211 20.12 1.68 -10.77
N PHE A 212 19.12 1.68 -9.88
CA PHE A 212 17.82 2.30 -10.07
C PHE A 212 17.37 3.03 -8.79
N ASP A 213 16.76 4.21 -8.94
CA ASP A 213 16.25 5.04 -7.83
C ASP A 213 14.79 4.75 -7.47
N TRP A 214 14.22 3.68 -8.03
CA TRP A 214 12.80 3.31 -7.90
C TRP A 214 11.83 4.30 -8.55
N TYR A 215 12.36 5.33 -9.21
CA TYR A 215 11.62 6.38 -9.84
C TYR A 215 12.05 6.52 -11.29
N SER A 216 13.05 7.29 -11.68
CA SER A 216 13.36 7.52 -13.11
C SER A 216 14.82 7.50 -13.48
N TYR A 217 15.69 7.21 -12.51
CA TYR A 217 17.13 7.24 -12.69
C TYR A 217 17.66 5.82 -12.77
N ALA A 218 18.06 5.40 -13.97
CA ALA A 218 18.78 4.16 -14.21
C ALA A 218 20.21 4.47 -14.66
N ARG A 219 21.20 3.76 -14.11
CA ARG A 219 22.61 3.90 -14.50
C ARG A 219 23.25 2.55 -14.67
N VAL A 220 24.02 2.40 -15.75
CA VAL A 220 24.87 1.25 -16.04
C VAL A 220 26.32 1.72 -15.96
N ILE A 221 27.10 1.09 -15.08
CA ILE A 221 28.55 1.31 -14.97
C ILE A 221 29.23 0.11 -15.61
N LEU A 222 30.00 0.37 -16.66
CA LEU A 222 30.65 -0.63 -17.48
C LEU A 222 32.18 -0.53 -17.29
N PRO A 223 32.88 -1.61 -16.91
CA PRO A 223 34.34 -1.61 -16.94
C PRO A 223 34.83 -1.55 -18.39
N ASN A 224 35.89 -0.77 -18.65
CA ASN A 224 36.38 -0.54 -20.01
C ASN A 224 36.97 -1.80 -20.69
N THR A 225 36.98 -2.95 -20.00
CA THR A 225 37.23 -4.27 -20.60
C THR A 225 36.17 -4.66 -21.64
N TYR A 226 34.98 -4.07 -21.57
CA TYR A 226 33.87 -4.25 -22.51
C TYR A 226 33.80 -3.18 -23.61
N SER A 227 34.80 -2.28 -23.68
CA SER A 227 34.84 -1.19 -24.66
C SER A 227 34.77 -1.72 -26.10
N GLY A 228 33.84 -1.19 -26.89
CA GLY A 228 33.56 -1.63 -28.27
C GLY A 228 32.89 -3.00 -28.40
N ALA A 229 32.54 -3.66 -27.29
CA ALA A 229 31.93 -4.99 -27.27
C ALA A 229 30.44 -4.98 -26.89
N VAL A 230 29.91 -3.81 -26.53
CA VAL A 230 28.51 -3.64 -26.10
C VAL A 230 27.69 -2.93 -27.17
N CYS A 231 26.37 -3.08 -27.08
CA CYS A 231 25.43 -2.34 -27.94
C CYS A 231 24.10 -2.10 -27.21
N GLY A 232 23.31 -1.15 -27.74
CA GLY A 232 22.03 -0.72 -27.17
C GLY A 232 21.92 0.80 -27.15
N LEU A 233 20.91 1.30 -26.44
CA LEU A 233 20.69 2.74 -26.23
C LEU A 233 21.91 3.45 -25.60
N CYS A 234 22.75 2.74 -24.85
CA CYS A 234 23.97 3.29 -24.26
C CYS A 234 25.16 3.42 -25.22
N GLY A 235 25.04 3.04 -26.49
CA GLY A 235 26.15 3.07 -27.45
C GLY A 235 27.12 1.89 -27.29
N ASN A 236 28.32 2.03 -27.84
CA ASN A 236 29.32 0.96 -27.93
C ASN A 236 30.48 1.08 -26.92
N ALA A 237 30.59 2.21 -26.21
CA ALA A 237 31.60 2.50 -25.19
C ALA A 237 33.05 2.46 -25.72
N ASP A 238 33.28 2.85 -26.97
CA ASP A 238 34.61 2.83 -27.59
C ASP A 238 35.37 4.16 -27.45
N GLY A 239 34.71 5.19 -26.91
CA GLY A 239 35.24 6.51 -26.68
C GLY A 239 34.91 7.54 -27.75
N ASP A 240 34.19 7.18 -28.82
CA ASP A 240 33.73 8.09 -29.87
C ASP A 240 32.20 8.34 -29.79
N PRO A 241 31.74 9.48 -29.25
CA PRO A 241 30.31 9.75 -29.20
C PRO A 241 29.65 9.85 -30.59
N GLN A 242 30.39 9.99 -31.69
CA GLN A 242 29.79 10.16 -33.02
C GLN A 242 29.19 8.88 -33.60
N ASP A 243 29.62 7.70 -33.14
CA ASP A 243 29.16 6.41 -33.67
C ASP A 243 28.21 5.66 -32.71
N ASP A 244 27.85 6.28 -31.60
CA ASP A 244 26.91 5.71 -30.62
C ASP A 244 25.51 5.40 -31.20
N PHE A 245 25.11 6.06 -32.30
CA PHE A 245 23.80 5.87 -32.94
C PHE A 245 23.81 4.73 -33.97
N ALA A 246 24.33 3.59 -33.54
CA ALA A 246 24.29 2.34 -34.30
C ALA A 246 22.94 1.62 -34.12
N LEU A 247 22.29 1.25 -35.21
CA LEU A 247 21.14 0.34 -35.21
C LEU A 247 21.58 -1.10 -34.88
N PRO A 248 20.65 -2.03 -34.56
CA PRO A 248 20.99 -3.44 -34.31
C PRO A 248 21.74 -4.16 -35.45
N ASP A 249 21.60 -3.68 -36.69
CA ASP A 249 22.33 -4.18 -37.87
C ASP A 249 23.70 -3.52 -38.10
N GLY A 250 24.10 -2.59 -37.22
CA GLY A 250 25.34 -1.85 -37.28
C GLY A 250 25.30 -0.58 -38.16
N GLN A 251 24.16 -0.26 -38.78
CA GLN A 251 24.03 0.97 -39.57
C GLN A 251 24.02 2.20 -38.66
N GLN A 252 24.77 3.24 -39.04
CA GLN A 252 24.78 4.54 -38.35
C GLN A 252 23.62 5.44 -38.82
N VAL A 253 22.95 6.10 -37.88
CA VAL A 253 21.88 7.08 -38.15
C VAL A 253 22.13 8.40 -37.42
N ALA A 254 21.58 9.49 -37.97
CA ALA A 254 21.65 10.81 -37.34
C ALA A 254 20.47 11.08 -36.41
N ASP A 255 19.31 10.47 -36.67
CA ASP A 255 18.07 10.71 -35.94
C ASP A 255 18.01 9.86 -34.67
N ALA A 256 17.86 10.52 -33.51
CA ALA A 256 17.85 9.86 -32.21
C ALA A 256 16.61 8.99 -31.99
N ILE A 257 15.46 9.38 -32.55
CA ILE A 257 14.21 8.62 -32.40
C ILE A 257 14.29 7.33 -33.22
N GLN A 258 14.77 7.43 -34.47
CA GLN A 258 15.02 6.28 -35.33
C GLN A 258 16.02 5.31 -34.68
N PHE A 259 17.13 5.84 -34.12
CA PHE A 259 18.11 5.04 -33.38
C PHE A 259 17.44 4.32 -32.21
N ALA A 260 16.76 5.05 -31.34
CA ALA A 260 16.28 4.49 -30.09
C ALA A 260 15.09 3.52 -30.26
N ASP A 261 14.16 3.82 -31.19
CA ASP A 261 13.02 2.93 -31.49
C ASP A 261 13.49 1.60 -32.11
N SER A 262 14.62 1.60 -32.81
CA SER A 262 15.20 0.37 -33.37
C SER A 262 15.65 -0.65 -32.33
N TRP A 263 15.93 -0.19 -31.09
CA TRP A 263 16.33 -1.03 -29.96
C TRP A 263 15.14 -1.55 -29.13
N LYS A 264 13.92 -1.46 -29.67
CA LYS A 264 12.72 -2.03 -29.03
C LYS A 264 12.77 -3.55 -29.01
N VAL A 265 12.56 -4.12 -27.82
CA VAL A 265 12.60 -5.57 -27.56
C VAL A 265 11.17 -6.15 -27.49
N ALA A 266 10.22 -5.41 -26.92
CA ALA A 266 8.83 -5.87 -26.78
C ALA A 266 7.83 -4.72 -26.65
N ASP A 267 6.59 -4.96 -27.10
CA ASP A 267 5.45 -4.08 -26.89
C ASP A 267 4.76 -4.38 -25.54
N VAL A 268 4.22 -3.33 -24.91
CA VAL A 268 3.40 -3.40 -23.69
C VAL A 268 2.12 -2.58 -23.89
N PRO A 269 1.03 -2.78 -23.09
CA PRO A 269 -0.19 -1.99 -23.24
C PRO A 269 0.07 -0.48 -23.18
N GLY A 270 -0.19 0.23 -24.28
CA GLY A 270 0.11 1.67 -24.41
C GLY A 270 1.51 2.00 -24.96
N CYS A 271 2.25 1.02 -25.47
CA CYS A 271 3.53 1.21 -26.13
C CYS A 271 3.41 2.07 -27.40
N GLY A 272 4.34 3.00 -27.55
CA GLY A 272 4.59 3.77 -28.76
C GLY A 272 6.04 4.28 -28.78
N ALA A 273 6.51 4.70 -29.96
CA ALA A 273 7.84 5.27 -30.18
C ALA A 273 8.04 6.68 -29.57
N GLY A 274 7.09 7.11 -28.72
CA GLY A 274 7.00 8.44 -28.14
C GLY A 274 5.93 9.31 -28.78
N CYS A 275 5.94 10.61 -28.43
CA CYS A 275 5.06 11.58 -29.03
C CYS A 275 5.47 11.86 -30.48
N THR A 276 4.58 11.57 -31.43
CA THR A 276 4.84 11.73 -32.88
C THR A 276 4.33 13.06 -33.45
N GLU A 277 3.34 13.70 -32.82
CA GLU A 277 2.77 14.99 -33.23
C GLU A 277 2.36 15.83 -32.02
N GLY A 278 2.61 17.15 -32.05
CA GLY A 278 2.07 18.09 -31.05
C GLY A 278 2.78 18.10 -29.68
N CYS A 279 3.97 17.49 -29.58
CA CYS A 279 4.69 17.36 -28.30
C CYS A 279 4.92 18.72 -27.66
N LYS A 280 4.53 18.85 -26.39
CA LYS A 280 4.76 20.08 -25.61
C LYS A 280 6.26 20.27 -25.45
N VAL A 281 6.84 21.17 -26.24
CA VAL A 281 8.24 21.59 -26.07
C VAL A 281 8.27 22.80 -25.16
N CYS A 282 8.89 22.66 -24.00
CA CYS A 282 9.09 23.76 -23.07
C CYS A 282 9.98 24.84 -23.67
N THR A 283 9.43 26.03 -23.86
CA THR A 283 10.16 27.19 -24.36
C THR A 283 11.15 27.71 -23.30
N GLU A 284 12.21 28.39 -23.74
CA GLU A 284 13.16 29.01 -22.80
C GLU A 284 12.51 30.08 -21.89
N ALA A 285 11.39 30.66 -22.33
CA ALA A 285 10.61 31.60 -21.52
C ALA A 285 9.93 30.89 -20.33
N GLU A 286 9.36 29.71 -20.56
CA GLU A 286 8.71 28.90 -19.51
C GLU A 286 9.74 28.32 -18.54
N LYS A 287 10.84 27.74 -19.05
CA LYS A 287 11.95 27.24 -18.22
C LYS A 287 12.53 28.30 -17.28
N ARG A 288 12.47 29.59 -17.67
CA ARG A 288 13.02 30.70 -16.87
C ARG A 288 12.42 30.78 -15.46
N ALA A 289 11.16 30.38 -15.27
CA ALA A 289 10.51 30.36 -13.96
C ALA A 289 11.17 29.38 -12.96
N TYR A 290 11.82 28.33 -13.47
CA TYR A 290 12.38 27.23 -12.68
C TYR A 290 13.91 27.31 -12.52
N ARG A 291 14.55 28.37 -13.05
CA ARG A 291 16.01 28.60 -12.90
C ARG A 291 16.43 29.08 -11.50
N GLY A 292 15.47 29.37 -10.61
CA GLY A 292 15.74 29.83 -9.25
C GLY A 292 16.00 28.70 -8.24
N ASP A 293 16.52 29.06 -7.06
CA ASP A 293 16.89 28.12 -5.98
C ASP A 293 15.71 27.37 -5.35
N LYS A 294 14.47 27.81 -5.61
CA LYS A 294 13.26 27.07 -5.21
C LYS A 294 12.92 25.92 -6.15
N HIS A 295 13.70 25.73 -7.21
CA HIS A 295 13.55 24.68 -8.21
C HIS A 295 14.96 24.17 -8.60
N CYS A 296 15.32 24.21 -9.88
CA CYS A 296 16.54 23.62 -10.42
C CYS A 296 17.81 24.41 -10.12
N GLY A 297 17.71 25.70 -9.73
CA GLY A 297 18.86 26.59 -9.57
C GLY A 297 19.92 26.12 -8.57
N LEU A 298 19.54 25.23 -7.63
CA LEU A 298 20.47 24.64 -6.66
C LEU A 298 21.59 23.83 -7.33
N LEU A 299 21.33 23.19 -8.48
CA LEU A 299 22.29 22.35 -9.21
C LEU A 299 23.52 23.12 -9.67
N VAL A 300 23.35 24.37 -10.09
CA VAL A 300 24.42 25.19 -10.70
C VAL A 300 24.91 26.30 -9.77
N LYS A 301 24.42 26.35 -8.53
CA LYS A 301 24.72 27.43 -7.59
C LYS A 301 26.18 27.37 -7.13
N LYS A 302 27.00 28.31 -7.61
CA LYS A 302 28.45 28.41 -7.32
C LYS A 302 28.83 28.34 -5.84
N ARG A 303 27.97 28.87 -4.96
CA ARG A 303 28.12 28.81 -3.49
C ARG A 303 26.93 28.11 -2.84
N GLY A 304 26.48 27.03 -3.48
CA GLY A 304 25.34 26.21 -3.06
C GLY A 304 25.76 24.91 -2.36
N PRO A 305 24.80 24.03 -2.06
CA PRO A 305 25.06 22.77 -1.37
C PRO A 305 25.91 21.79 -2.19
N PHE A 306 25.83 21.86 -3.52
CA PHE A 306 26.55 20.94 -4.42
C PHE A 306 27.85 21.50 -5.00
N ALA A 307 28.30 22.69 -4.57
CA ALA A 307 29.46 23.36 -5.15
C ALA A 307 30.76 22.52 -5.12
N ALA A 308 30.90 21.59 -4.16
CA ALA A 308 32.03 20.66 -4.09
C ALA A 308 32.02 19.61 -5.22
N CYS A 309 30.86 19.39 -5.84
CA CYS A 309 30.67 18.39 -6.88
C CYS A 309 31.04 18.86 -8.28
N HIS A 310 30.89 20.17 -8.55
CA HIS A 310 30.92 20.71 -9.91
C HIS A 310 32.25 20.47 -10.65
N SER A 311 33.34 20.20 -9.93
CA SER A 311 34.64 19.88 -10.53
C SER A 311 34.79 18.41 -10.94
N ALA A 312 34.00 17.52 -10.34
CA ALA A 312 34.01 16.09 -10.65
C ALA A 312 32.86 15.71 -11.60
N ILE A 313 31.71 16.35 -11.45
CA ILE A 313 30.51 16.09 -12.26
C ILE A 313 29.96 17.43 -12.77
N ASP A 314 29.90 17.59 -14.08
CA ASP A 314 29.30 18.78 -14.70
C ASP A 314 27.80 18.88 -14.33
N PRO A 315 27.36 19.95 -13.63
CA PRO A 315 25.95 20.12 -13.28
C PRO A 315 25.07 20.56 -14.46
N ALA A 316 25.65 21.00 -15.59
CA ALA A 316 24.87 21.59 -16.68
C ALA A 316 23.83 20.61 -17.29
N PRO A 317 24.15 19.33 -17.57
CA PRO A 317 23.16 18.38 -18.08
C PRO A 317 22.00 18.17 -17.10
N TYR A 318 22.30 17.88 -15.83
CA TYR A 318 21.30 17.70 -14.77
C TYR A 318 20.40 18.94 -14.59
N PHE A 319 20.97 20.13 -14.76
CA PHE A 319 20.22 21.37 -14.66
C PHE A 319 19.24 21.55 -15.81
N GLU A 320 19.65 21.28 -17.04
CA GLU A 320 18.75 21.37 -18.20
C GLU A 320 17.67 20.28 -18.16
N ASP A 321 18.00 19.06 -17.72
CA ASP A 321 17.02 17.97 -17.47
C ASP A 321 15.97 18.43 -16.46
N CYS A 322 16.43 18.94 -15.31
CA CYS A 322 15.53 19.47 -14.27
C CYS A 322 14.62 20.57 -14.82
N LEU A 323 15.13 21.51 -15.61
CA LEU A 323 14.32 22.60 -16.16
C LEU A 323 13.27 22.09 -17.14
N PHE A 324 13.63 21.09 -17.94
CA PHE A 324 12.73 20.45 -18.89
C PHE A 324 11.62 19.68 -18.14
N ASP A 325 12.00 18.74 -17.29
CA ASP A 325 11.11 17.95 -16.44
C ASP A 325 10.16 18.85 -15.63
N THR A 326 10.71 19.84 -14.93
CA THR A 326 9.95 20.74 -14.05
C THR A 326 8.96 21.59 -14.85
N CYS A 327 9.32 22.01 -16.06
CA CYS A 327 8.43 22.79 -16.90
C CYS A 327 7.23 21.97 -17.41
N LEU A 328 7.46 20.71 -17.80
CA LEU A 328 6.39 19.84 -18.25
C LEU A 328 5.40 19.51 -17.14
N TYR A 329 5.89 19.43 -15.90
CA TYR A 329 5.09 19.23 -14.69
C TYR A 329 4.72 20.55 -13.96
N GLU A 330 4.88 21.69 -14.64
CA GLU A 330 4.48 23.02 -14.17
C GLU A 330 4.99 23.41 -12.78
N GLY A 331 6.17 22.91 -12.38
CA GLY A 331 6.77 23.18 -11.08
C GLY A 331 6.45 22.18 -9.99
N HIS A 332 5.84 21.03 -10.31
CA HIS A 332 5.53 20.00 -9.32
C HIS A 332 6.79 19.60 -8.54
N GLN A 333 6.71 19.78 -7.21
CA GLN A 333 7.87 19.75 -6.33
C GLN A 333 8.59 18.40 -6.35
N GLU A 334 7.86 17.28 -6.43
CA GLU A 334 8.48 15.94 -6.46
C GLU A 334 9.40 15.77 -7.66
N THR A 335 9.03 16.31 -8.83
CA THR A 335 9.84 16.27 -10.04
C THR A 335 11.19 16.96 -9.83
N VAL A 336 11.18 18.17 -9.26
CA VAL A 336 12.40 18.91 -8.87
C VAL A 336 13.24 18.08 -7.90
N CYS A 337 12.60 17.54 -6.85
CA CYS A 337 13.30 16.81 -5.81
C CYS A 337 14.00 15.56 -6.32
N ARG A 338 13.42 14.87 -7.31
CA ARG A 338 14.02 13.70 -7.95
C ARG A 338 15.21 14.08 -8.83
N SER A 339 15.11 15.14 -9.64
CA SER A 339 16.25 15.63 -10.43
C SER A 339 17.42 16.08 -9.54
N LEU A 340 17.13 16.76 -8.41
CA LEU A 340 18.14 17.10 -7.41
C LEU A 340 18.77 15.86 -6.76
N SER A 341 17.94 14.88 -6.37
CA SER A 341 18.39 13.62 -5.77
C SER A 341 19.30 12.82 -6.71
N ALA A 342 19.01 12.80 -8.02
CA ALA A 342 19.85 12.14 -9.01
C ALA A 342 21.28 12.72 -9.05
N TYR A 343 21.42 14.05 -9.03
CA TYR A 343 22.73 14.70 -8.98
C TYR A 343 23.46 14.43 -7.64
N VAL A 344 22.72 14.40 -6.53
CA VAL A 344 23.27 14.06 -5.21
C VAL A 344 23.85 12.65 -5.21
N THR A 345 23.11 11.67 -5.74
CA THR A 345 23.57 10.28 -5.83
C THR A 345 24.79 10.15 -6.72
N ALA A 346 24.78 10.79 -7.90
CA ALA A 346 25.95 10.82 -8.77
C ALA A 346 27.16 11.39 -8.03
N CYS A 347 26.99 12.51 -7.34
CA CYS A 347 28.04 13.18 -6.57
C CYS A 347 28.64 12.32 -5.46
N GLN A 348 27.78 11.69 -4.67
CA GLN A 348 28.19 10.84 -3.56
C GLN A 348 28.81 9.53 -4.04
N SER A 349 28.47 9.07 -5.25
CA SER A 349 29.14 7.91 -5.87
C SER A 349 30.62 8.17 -6.19
N GLU A 350 31.02 9.43 -6.35
CA GLU A 350 32.42 9.86 -6.46
C GLU A 350 33.08 10.11 -5.08
N GLY A 351 32.38 9.79 -3.99
CA GLY A 351 32.88 9.97 -2.62
C GLY A 351 32.87 11.42 -2.13
N ILE A 352 32.18 12.32 -2.82
CA ILE A 352 32.13 13.74 -2.50
C ILE A 352 31.04 14.02 -1.45
N ARG A 353 31.42 14.68 -0.36
CA ARG A 353 30.47 15.14 0.66
C ARG A 353 29.86 16.49 0.26
N ILE A 354 28.54 16.58 0.31
CA ILE A 354 27.76 17.79 -0.02
C ILE A 354 27.17 18.43 1.25
N LYS A 355 26.67 19.66 1.14
CA LYS A 355 25.99 20.35 2.25
C LYS A 355 24.47 20.08 2.22
N PRO A 356 23.75 20.26 3.35
CA PRO A 356 22.30 20.11 3.39
C PRO A 356 21.57 20.94 2.34
N TRP A 357 20.66 20.28 1.62
CA TRP A 357 19.84 20.88 0.56
C TRP A 357 18.34 20.65 0.78
N ARG A 358 17.95 19.57 1.47
CA ARG A 358 16.57 19.30 1.90
C ARG A 358 16.22 20.13 3.13
N THR A 359 14.95 20.53 3.23
CA THR A 359 14.36 21.16 4.42
C THR A 359 12.97 20.59 4.66
N ILE A 360 12.36 20.87 5.83
CA ILE A 360 10.97 20.46 6.12
C ILE A 360 9.99 20.97 5.04
N ALA A 361 10.27 22.14 4.45
CA ALA A 361 9.41 22.77 3.45
C ALA A 361 9.88 22.58 1.99
N PHE A 362 10.98 21.86 1.75
CA PHE A 362 11.57 21.69 0.42
C PHE A 362 12.26 20.34 0.31
N CYS A 363 11.72 19.45 -0.52
CA CYS A 363 12.26 18.10 -0.74
C CYS A 363 12.48 17.30 0.55
N SER A 364 11.60 17.46 1.54
CA SER A 364 11.66 16.70 2.79
C SER A 364 11.61 15.21 2.49
N LEU A 365 12.48 14.45 3.15
CA LEU A 365 12.51 12.99 3.09
C LEU A 365 12.03 12.46 4.43
N ILE A 366 10.91 11.73 4.42
CA ILE A 366 10.31 11.14 5.63
C ILE A 366 10.74 9.70 5.72
N CYS A 367 11.39 9.35 6.82
CA CYS A 367 11.81 7.98 7.07
C CYS A 367 10.72 7.15 7.76
N PRO A 368 10.66 5.84 7.48
CA PRO A 368 9.80 4.92 8.23
C PRO A 368 10.10 4.93 9.75
N PRO A 369 9.23 4.34 10.59
CA PRO A 369 9.51 4.19 12.01
C PRO A 369 10.86 3.53 12.30
N ASN A 370 11.50 3.93 13.39
CA ASN A 370 12.84 3.48 13.83
C ASN A 370 13.97 3.77 12.83
N GLN A 371 13.77 4.79 11.98
CA GLN A 371 14.76 5.29 11.05
C GLN A 371 14.80 6.81 11.10
N HIS A 372 15.95 7.38 10.75
CA HIS A 372 16.11 8.80 10.55
C HIS A 372 16.81 9.10 9.23
N TYR A 373 16.58 10.31 8.74
CA TYR A 373 17.21 10.80 7.53
C TYR A 373 18.64 11.24 7.83
N GLU A 374 19.59 10.78 7.01
CA GLU A 374 20.93 11.33 6.97
C GLU A 374 21.31 11.73 5.53
N LEU A 375 21.92 12.91 5.39
CA LEU A 375 22.48 13.34 4.10
C LEU A 375 23.70 12.48 3.70
N CYS A 376 24.42 11.96 4.68
CA CYS A 376 25.72 11.31 4.49
C CYS A 376 25.84 10.17 5.51
N GLY A 377 24.95 9.19 5.40
CA GLY A 377 24.96 7.98 6.21
C GLY A 377 25.85 6.89 5.63
N PRO A 378 25.98 5.75 6.34
CA PRO A 378 26.85 4.65 5.94
C PRO A 378 26.38 3.99 4.63
N THR A 379 27.29 3.75 3.70
CA THR A 379 27.02 3.05 2.42
C THR A 379 26.69 1.57 2.59
N CYS A 380 27.14 0.98 3.69
CA CYS A 380 26.89 -0.39 4.11
C CYS A 380 26.16 -0.35 5.46
N PRO A 381 24.83 -0.12 5.48
CA PRO A 381 24.06 -0.05 6.72
C PRO A 381 24.03 -1.41 7.43
N ALA A 382 23.90 -1.39 8.75
CA ALA A 382 23.74 -2.60 9.54
C ALA A 382 22.41 -3.29 9.20
N THR A 383 22.49 -4.51 8.67
CA THR A 383 21.34 -5.34 8.33
C THR A 383 21.27 -6.53 9.26
N CYS A 384 20.13 -7.22 9.29
CA CYS A 384 19.96 -8.47 10.00
C CYS A 384 20.83 -9.64 9.49
N ARG A 385 21.66 -9.43 8.45
CA ARG A 385 22.70 -10.37 8.01
C ARG A 385 23.87 -10.49 9.00
N GLY A 386 24.07 -9.50 9.87
CA GLY A 386 25.15 -9.47 10.85
C GLY A 386 26.15 -8.34 10.62
N GLN A 387 26.83 -7.94 11.69
CA GLN A 387 27.75 -6.79 11.75
C GLN A 387 29.04 -6.99 10.92
N GLU A 388 29.48 -8.25 10.75
CA GLU A 388 30.70 -8.61 9.99
C GLU A 388 30.63 -8.21 8.49
N ALA A 389 29.43 -8.25 7.88
CA ALA A 389 29.24 -7.82 6.49
C ALA A 389 29.37 -6.30 6.28
N ALA A 390 29.17 -5.50 7.33
CA ALA A 390 29.41 -4.06 7.30
C ALA A 390 30.88 -3.71 7.55
N GLU A 391 31.60 -4.55 8.32
CA GLU A 391 33.01 -4.36 8.65
C GLU A 391 33.97 -4.71 7.49
N GLU A 392 33.57 -5.59 6.55
CA GLU A 392 34.32 -5.92 5.32
C GLU A 392 34.05 -4.99 4.12
N CYS A 393 33.30 -3.90 4.32
CA CYS A 393 32.91 -3.00 3.24
C CYS A 393 34.04 -2.02 2.88
N GLU A 394 34.80 -2.31 1.81
CA GLU A 394 35.78 -1.39 1.18
C GLU A 394 35.18 0.00 0.86
N GLU A 395 33.86 0.07 0.66
CA GLU A 395 33.10 1.29 0.36
C GLU A 395 32.69 2.11 1.60
N ALA A 396 33.06 1.68 2.83
CA ALA A 396 32.75 2.39 4.08
C ALA A 396 33.37 3.80 4.19
N LYS A 397 34.30 4.14 3.29
CA LYS A 397 34.90 5.49 3.18
C LYS A 397 33.95 6.51 2.56
N PHE A 398 32.95 6.06 1.81
CA PHE A 398 31.96 6.90 1.15
C PHE A 398 30.68 6.97 1.99
N CYS A 399 29.83 7.95 1.70
CA CYS A 399 28.52 8.08 2.34
C CYS A 399 27.43 8.24 1.28
N ALA A 400 26.19 7.93 1.65
CA ALA A 400 25.04 8.10 0.78
C ALA A 400 23.91 8.81 1.53
N GLU A 401 23.09 9.58 0.81
CA GLU A 401 21.86 10.17 1.31
C GLU A 401 20.76 9.11 1.40
N GLY A 402 20.04 9.05 2.52
CA GLY A 402 18.92 8.14 2.68
C GLY A 402 18.34 8.07 4.10
N CYS A 403 17.52 7.05 4.33
CA CYS A 403 17.03 6.67 5.65
C CYS A 403 17.88 5.54 6.22
N PHE A 404 18.25 5.70 7.49
CA PHE A 404 19.11 4.76 8.20
C PHE A 404 18.45 4.37 9.52
N CYS A 405 18.63 3.12 9.94
CA CYS A 405 18.09 2.62 11.20
C CYS A 405 18.63 3.43 12.38
N ASP A 406 17.75 3.71 13.34
CA ASP A 406 18.13 4.31 14.61
C ASP A 406 19.03 3.37 15.42
N GLN A 407 19.80 3.94 16.35
CA GLN A 407 20.68 3.17 17.21
C GLN A 407 19.91 2.06 17.96
N GLY A 408 20.39 0.82 17.84
CA GLY A 408 19.75 -0.37 18.43
C GLY A 408 18.81 -1.14 17.49
N PHE A 409 18.60 -0.64 16.28
CA PHE A 409 17.80 -1.29 15.23
C PHE A 409 18.68 -1.71 14.04
N LEU A 410 18.25 -2.75 13.34
CA LEU A 410 18.89 -3.33 12.16
C LEU A 410 17.89 -3.38 11.01
N LEU A 411 18.37 -3.21 9.78
CA LEU A 411 17.52 -3.26 8.60
C LEU A 411 17.14 -4.72 8.31
N SER A 412 15.84 -4.99 8.32
CA SER A 412 15.19 -6.26 8.01
C SER A 412 14.21 -6.03 6.86
N GLY A 413 14.65 -6.31 5.63
CA GLY A 413 13.89 -5.93 4.43
C GLY A 413 13.80 -4.41 4.33
N ASP A 414 12.58 -3.87 4.43
CA ASP A 414 12.27 -2.44 4.37
C ASP A 414 12.03 -1.78 5.75
N ARG A 415 12.15 -2.56 6.84
CA ARG A 415 11.86 -2.12 8.22
C ARG A 415 13.10 -2.16 9.10
N CYS A 416 13.18 -1.23 10.05
CA CYS A 416 14.21 -1.28 11.09
C CYS A 416 13.65 -1.91 12.36
N VAL A 417 14.24 -3.04 12.75
CA VAL A 417 13.78 -3.90 13.83
C VAL A 417 14.89 -4.13 14.85
N PRO A 418 14.58 -4.37 16.14
CA PRO A 418 15.57 -4.81 17.11
C PRO A 418 16.19 -6.15 16.71
N LEU A 419 17.40 -6.46 17.17
CA LEU A 419 18.10 -7.73 16.87
C LEU A 419 17.24 -8.97 17.17
N SER A 420 16.43 -8.95 18.23
CA SER A 420 15.53 -10.06 18.60
C SER A 420 14.34 -10.27 17.65
N GLN A 421 14.19 -9.42 16.63
CA GLN A 421 13.17 -9.49 15.59
C GLN A 421 13.80 -9.62 14.20
N CYS A 422 15.11 -9.87 14.12
CA CYS A 422 15.75 -10.20 12.86
C CYS A 422 15.21 -11.53 12.33
N GLY A 423 15.11 -11.61 11.01
CA GLY A 423 14.66 -12.79 10.30
C GLY A 423 15.77 -13.80 10.05
N CYS A 424 15.62 -14.57 8.97
CA CYS A 424 16.38 -15.79 8.72
C CYS A 424 17.05 -15.74 7.35
N TRP A 425 18.19 -16.40 7.26
CA TRP A 425 18.87 -16.63 5.99
C TRP A 425 18.65 -18.07 5.54
N HIS A 426 18.06 -18.25 4.36
CA HIS A 426 17.82 -19.55 3.78
C HIS A 426 18.14 -19.53 2.29
N GLN A 427 19.00 -20.44 1.81
CA GLN A 427 19.37 -20.56 0.39
C GLN A 427 19.74 -19.20 -0.24
N GLU A 428 20.66 -18.46 0.41
CA GLU A 428 21.18 -17.16 -0.05
C GLU A 428 20.14 -16.01 -0.08
N ARG A 429 18.95 -16.22 0.52
CA ARG A 429 17.89 -15.24 0.62
C ARG A 429 17.58 -14.88 2.07
N TYR A 430 17.27 -13.61 2.30
CA TYR A 430 16.75 -13.12 3.57
C TYR A 430 15.23 -13.22 3.60
N TYR A 431 14.69 -13.70 4.71
CA TYR A 431 13.27 -13.79 5.02
C TYR A 431 13.01 -13.08 6.34
N GLN A 432 11.95 -12.28 6.45
CA GLN A 432 11.63 -11.58 7.69
C GLN A 432 11.14 -12.54 8.78
N ALA A 433 11.27 -12.15 10.05
CA ALA A 433 10.78 -12.96 11.16
C ALA A 433 9.26 -13.18 11.05
N GLY A 434 8.82 -14.44 11.11
CA GLY A 434 7.44 -14.85 10.91
C GLY A 434 7.05 -15.08 9.45
N GLU A 435 7.92 -14.79 8.48
CA GLU A 435 7.63 -15.01 7.06
C GLU A 435 7.53 -16.51 6.74
N GLU A 436 6.52 -16.86 5.95
CA GLU A 436 6.31 -18.20 5.44
C GLU A 436 6.53 -18.25 3.93
N PHE A 437 7.24 -19.28 3.47
CA PHE A 437 7.63 -19.38 2.07
C PHE A 437 7.79 -20.82 1.59
N PHE A 438 7.74 -21.02 0.27
CA PHE A 438 8.09 -22.30 -0.35
C PHE A 438 9.53 -22.28 -0.84
N ALA A 439 10.39 -23.12 -0.25
CA ALA A 439 11.82 -23.17 -0.58
C ALA A 439 12.09 -23.80 -1.96
N CYS A 440 11.20 -24.68 -2.44
CA CYS A 440 11.41 -25.45 -3.66
C CYS A 440 10.54 -24.96 -4.84
N PRO A 441 11.02 -25.06 -6.10
CA PRO A 441 10.24 -24.67 -7.28
C PRO A 441 8.90 -25.40 -7.48
N ARG A 442 8.71 -26.56 -6.84
CA ARG A 442 7.46 -27.35 -6.89
C ARG A 442 6.60 -27.22 -5.64
N CYS A 443 6.91 -26.26 -4.76
CA CYS A 443 6.20 -26.05 -3.49
C CYS A 443 6.20 -27.31 -2.61
N SER A 444 7.24 -28.16 -2.75
CA SER A 444 7.37 -29.45 -2.06
C SER A 444 7.73 -29.32 -0.58
N GLU A 445 8.03 -28.11 -0.13
CA GLU A 445 8.50 -27.80 1.21
C GLU A 445 8.09 -26.38 1.57
N ARG A 446 7.35 -26.22 2.67
CA ARG A 446 6.93 -24.94 3.26
C ARG A 446 7.80 -24.66 4.47
N CYS A 447 8.38 -23.47 4.52
CA CYS A 447 9.29 -23.04 5.56
C CYS A 447 8.74 -21.82 6.27
N VAL A 448 9.03 -21.69 7.55
CA VAL A 448 8.73 -20.51 8.36
C VAL A 448 10.03 -19.98 8.94
N CYS A 449 10.27 -18.70 8.77
CA CYS A 449 11.36 -18.01 9.46
C CYS A 449 10.95 -17.70 10.91
N LYS A 450 11.67 -18.27 11.88
CA LYS A 450 11.44 -18.01 13.31
C LYS A 450 12.20 -16.77 13.77
N GLY A 451 11.73 -16.17 14.87
CA GLY A 451 12.32 -14.95 15.44
C GLY A 451 13.72 -15.15 16.06
N ASP A 452 14.19 -16.39 16.18
CA ASP A 452 15.57 -16.73 16.58
C ASP A 452 16.52 -16.90 15.37
N GLY A 453 16.04 -16.59 14.15
CA GLY A 453 16.80 -16.72 12.91
C GLY A 453 16.81 -18.14 12.33
N ALA A 454 16.16 -19.11 12.99
CA ALA A 454 16.05 -20.47 12.50
C ALA A 454 14.96 -20.60 11.42
N VAL A 455 15.23 -21.42 10.41
CA VAL A 455 14.27 -21.77 9.37
C VAL A 455 13.73 -23.16 9.68
N GLU A 456 12.42 -23.25 9.91
CA GLU A 456 11.75 -24.54 10.08
C GLU A 456 10.98 -24.89 8.82
N CYS A 457 11.40 -25.96 8.15
CA CYS A 457 10.76 -26.45 6.94
C CYS A 457 9.99 -27.75 7.20
N GLN A 458 8.84 -27.88 6.56
CA GLN A 458 8.01 -29.08 6.58
C GLN A 458 7.68 -29.48 5.14
N PRO A 459 7.66 -30.80 4.82
CA PRO A 459 7.15 -31.27 3.54
C PRO A 459 5.76 -30.70 3.29
N ALA A 460 5.58 -30.08 2.13
CA ALA A 460 4.34 -29.45 1.73
C ALA A 460 4.06 -29.76 0.27
N GLY A 461 2.84 -29.51 -0.17
CA GLY A 461 2.45 -29.62 -1.56
C GLY A 461 1.17 -28.83 -1.78
N CYS A 462 0.99 -28.33 -2.98
CA CYS A 462 -0.25 -27.62 -3.31
C CYS A 462 -1.44 -28.57 -3.24
N GLY A 463 -2.57 -28.04 -2.77
CA GLY A 463 -3.83 -28.76 -2.74
C GLY A 463 -4.24 -29.23 -4.14
N ALA A 464 -5.20 -30.15 -4.20
CA ALA A 464 -5.67 -30.70 -5.47
C ALA A 464 -6.17 -29.61 -6.45
N ALA A 465 -6.77 -28.53 -5.92
CA ALA A 465 -7.28 -27.38 -6.66
C ALA A 465 -6.26 -26.25 -6.83
N GLU A 466 -4.99 -26.48 -6.50
CA GLU A 466 -3.93 -25.49 -6.59
C GLU A 466 -2.81 -25.95 -7.54
N VAL A 467 -2.05 -24.97 -8.04
CA VAL A 467 -0.84 -25.15 -8.81
C VAL A 467 0.29 -24.36 -8.16
N CYS A 468 1.48 -24.97 -8.10
CA CYS A 468 2.66 -24.25 -7.65
C CYS A 468 3.18 -23.37 -8.76
N GLU A 469 3.04 -22.06 -8.60
CA GLU A 469 3.55 -21.09 -9.56
C GLU A 469 3.97 -19.81 -8.84
N VAL A 470 4.26 -18.77 -9.62
CA VAL A 470 4.59 -17.44 -9.11
C VAL A 470 3.52 -16.47 -9.60
N GLN A 471 2.70 -15.94 -8.69
CA GLN A 471 1.76 -14.86 -9.00
C GLN A 471 2.11 -13.63 -8.15
N ASP A 472 2.07 -12.44 -8.77
CA ASP A 472 2.33 -11.15 -8.11
C ASP A 472 3.63 -11.12 -7.29
N GLY A 473 4.67 -11.83 -7.76
CA GLY A 473 5.96 -11.87 -7.08
C GLY A 473 6.10 -12.92 -5.98
N VAL A 474 5.06 -13.63 -5.60
CA VAL A 474 5.14 -14.62 -4.51
C VAL A 474 5.13 -16.01 -5.11
N ARG A 475 5.96 -16.91 -4.58
CA ARG A 475 5.87 -18.34 -4.90
C ARG A 475 4.89 -18.97 -3.92
N GLY A 476 3.87 -19.61 -4.47
CA GLY A 476 2.79 -20.13 -3.66
C GLY A 476 2.03 -21.22 -4.38
N CYS A 477 1.13 -21.83 -3.62
CA CYS A 477 0.07 -22.64 -4.18
C CYS A 477 -1.07 -21.70 -4.52
N TYR A 478 -1.31 -21.55 -5.82
CA TYR A 478 -2.33 -20.67 -6.34
C TYR A 478 -3.50 -21.49 -6.87
N PRO A 479 -4.73 -20.97 -6.77
CA PRO A 479 -5.90 -21.62 -7.36
C PRO A 479 -5.68 -21.95 -8.83
N ARG A 480 -6.05 -23.15 -9.24
CA ARG A 480 -6.14 -23.50 -10.67
C ARG A 480 -7.18 -22.64 -11.37
N ASP A 481 -8.28 -22.38 -10.67
CA ASP A 481 -9.45 -21.69 -11.18
C ASP A 481 -9.99 -20.71 -10.13
N CYS A 482 -10.84 -19.78 -10.55
CA CYS A 482 -11.51 -18.85 -9.65
C CYS A 482 -13.03 -18.93 -9.86
N GLY A 483 -13.79 -18.92 -8.77
CA GLY A 483 -15.23 -18.74 -8.80
C GLY A 483 -15.56 -17.27 -9.02
N ARG A 484 -16.64 -16.98 -9.77
CA ARG A 484 -17.14 -15.61 -9.96
C ARG A 484 -18.60 -15.53 -9.54
N CYS A 485 -18.89 -14.71 -8.55
CA CYS A 485 -20.25 -14.32 -8.21
C CYS A 485 -20.52 -12.92 -8.77
N GLN A 486 -21.69 -12.73 -9.37
CA GLN A 486 -22.04 -11.50 -10.06
C GLN A 486 -23.35 -10.93 -9.55
N VAL A 487 -23.38 -9.60 -9.37
CA VAL A 487 -24.62 -8.82 -9.26
C VAL A 487 -24.85 -8.18 -10.63
N LEU A 488 -25.92 -8.61 -11.30
CA LEU A 488 -26.30 -8.17 -12.64
C LEU A 488 -27.55 -7.30 -12.52
N GLY A 489 -27.35 -5.99 -12.41
CA GLY A 489 -28.47 -5.07 -12.38
C GLY A 489 -29.16 -4.98 -11.02
N ALA A 490 -30.46 -4.69 -11.03
CA ALA A 490 -31.27 -4.54 -9.82
C ALA A 490 -31.61 -5.90 -9.17
N VAL A 491 -31.93 -6.91 -9.98
CA VAL A 491 -32.62 -8.13 -9.50
C VAL A 491 -31.98 -9.46 -9.91
N SER A 492 -30.93 -9.46 -10.73
CA SER A 492 -30.30 -10.70 -11.21
C SER A 492 -28.94 -10.90 -10.55
N TYR A 493 -28.64 -12.12 -10.17
CA TYR A 493 -27.36 -12.53 -9.60
C TYR A 493 -26.92 -13.85 -10.24
N SER A 494 -25.62 -14.12 -10.20
CA SER A 494 -25.05 -15.41 -10.58
C SER A 494 -24.14 -15.87 -9.44
N THR A 495 -24.35 -17.08 -8.93
CA THR A 495 -23.55 -17.67 -7.84
C THR A 495 -22.16 -18.06 -8.32
N PHE A 496 -21.27 -18.43 -7.41
CA PHE A 496 -19.93 -18.91 -7.78
C PHE A 496 -19.97 -20.18 -8.66
N ASP A 497 -21.02 -20.99 -8.53
CA ASP A 497 -21.22 -22.22 -9.29
C ASP A 497 -22.01 -21.98 -10.59
N GLY A 498 -22.29 -20.71 -10.91
CA GLY A 498 -22.98 -20.29 -12.12
C GLY A 498 -24.51 -20.43 -12.06
N HIS A 499 -25.09 -20.61 -10.87
CA HIS A 499 -26.53 -20.64 -10.72
C HIS A 499 -27.13 -19.24 -10.85
N PRO A 500 -28.11 -19.01 -11.75
CA PRO A 500 -28.75 -17.71 -11.88
C PRO A 500 -29.83 -17.53 -10.80
N LEU A 501 -29.67 -16.52 -9.93
CA LEU A 501 -30.67 -16.13 -8.93
C LEU A 501 -31.41 -14.86 -9.35
N ARG A 502 -32.71 -14.81 -9.06
CA ARG A 502 -33.54 -13.64 -9.35
C ARG A 502 -34.31 -13.20 -8.11
N PHE A 503 -34.02 -11.99 -7.66
CA PHE A 503 -34.43 -11.52 -6.34
C PHE A 503 -34.50 -9.98 -6.29
N ALA A 504 -35.64 -9.41 -5.89
CA ALA A 504 -35.89 -7.96 -5.87
C ALA A 504 -36.01 -7.37 -4.45
N GLY A 505 -35.16 -7.79 -3.53
CA GLY A 505 -35.16 -7.29 -2.15
C GLY A 505 -34.54 -5.90 -1.98
N THR A 506 -34.96 -5.19 -0.91
CA THR A 506 -34.52 -3.81 -0.62
C THR A 506 -33.63 -3.68 0.61
N CYS A 507 -33.26 -4.80 1.24
CA CYS A 507 -32.38 -4.81 2.41
C CYS A 507 -30.90 -4.68 2.03
N THR A 508 -30.03 -4.67 3.05
CA THR A 508 -28.63 -5.04 2.85
C THR A 508 -28.54 -6.56 2.87
N TYR A 509 -27.89 -7.12 1.86
CA TYR A 509 -27.72 -8.56 1.72
C TYR A 509 -26.25 -8.95 1.76
N THR A 510 -25.93 -10.02 2.49
CA THR A 510 -24.61 -10.64 2.42
C THR A 510 -24.48 -11.41 1.10
N LEU A 511 -23.61 -10.92 0.22
CA LEU A 511 -23.29 -11.61 -1.03
C LEU A 511 -22.46 -12.85 -0.75
N ALA A 512 -21.35 -12.68 -0.06
CA ALA A 512 -20.51 -13.78 0.38
C ALA A 512 -19.84 -13.41 1.70
N ALA A 513 -19.76 -14.39 2.59
CA ALA A 513 -19.01 -14.30 3.82
C ALA A 513 -18.20 -15.57 4.01
N VAL A 514 -17.01 -15.41 4.60
CA VAL A 514 -16.17 -16.49 5.10
C VAL A 514 -15.81 -16.11 6.52
N GLU A 515 -16.27 -16.93 7.46
CA GLU A 515 -15.98 -16.74 8.88
C GLU A 515 -14.59 -17.27 9.22
N ASP A 516 -13.98 -16.67 10.24
CA ASP A 516 -12.74 -17.14 10.83
C ASP A 516 -12.96 -18.53 11.46
N ALA A 517 -12.32 -19.57 10.90
CA ALA A 517 -12.36 -20.91 11.45
C ALA A 517 -11.25 -21.18 12.49
N GLY A 518 -10.53 -20.13 12.89
CA GLY A 518 -9.46 -20.17 13.88
C GLY A 518 -8.07 -19.90 13.28
N PRO A 519 -7.04 -19.81 14.13
CA PRO A 519 -5.70 -19.38 13.74
C PRO A 519 -4.96 -20.31 12.76
N GLU A 520 -5.47 -21.51 12.50
CA GLU A 520 -4.91 -22.45 11.51
C GLU A 520 -5.62 -22.42 10.15
N ASP A 521 -6.70 -21.64 9.99
CA ASP A 521 -7.36 -21.50 8.70
C ASP A 521 -6.53 -20.59 7.78
N PRO A 522 -6.03 -21.08 6.63
CA PRO A 522 -5.21 -20.28 5.73
C PRO A 522 -6.02 -19.21 4.95
N LEU A 523 -7.35 -19.24 5.04
CA LEU A 523 -8.22 -18.34 4.30
C LEU A 523 -8.36 -16.99 5.00
N VAL A 524 -8.31 -15.91 4.22
CA VAL A 524 -8.61 -14.57 4.72
C VAL A 524 -10.11 -14.47 4.99
N PRO A 525 -10.56 -14.21 6.25
CA PRO A 525 -11.96 -13.98 6.55
C PRO A 525 -12.44 -12.66 5.95
N PHE A 526 -13.63 -12.66 5.38
CA PHE A 526 -14.22 -11.46 4.80
C PHE A 526 -15.74 -11.51 4.82
N VAL A 527 -16.36 -10.33 4.68
CA VAL A 527 -17.78 -10.19 4.39
C VAL A 527 -17.93 -9.17 3.26
N VAL A 528 -18.66 -9.56 2.21
CA VAL A 528 -19.08 -8.66 1.13
C VAL A 528 -20.58 -8.52 1.17
N GLU A 529 -21.07 -7.29 1.28
CA GLU A 529 -22.48 -6.98 1.35
C GLU A 529 -22.89 -6.00 0.25
N VAL A 530 -24.14 -6.13 -0.20
CA VAL A 530 -24.78 -5.20 -1.12
C VAL A 530 -25.96 -4.54 -0.43
N GLU A 531 -25.90 -3.23 -0.27
CA GLU A 531 -27.04 -2.44 0.18
C GLU A 531 -27.89 -2.07 -1.04
N LYS A 532 -29.17 -2.40 -1.00
CA LYS A 532 -30.13 -2.08 -2.04
C LYS A 532 -30.97 -0.86 -1.68
N GLU A 533 -31.47 -0.17 -2.69
CA GLU A 533 -32.37 0.97 -2.47
C GLU A 533 -33.75 0.53 -1.96
N ASN A 534 -34.39 1.35 -1.14
CA ASN A 534 -35.71 1.07 -0.57
C ASN A 534 -36.89 1.43 -1.51
N ASN A 535 -36.65 1.30 -2.81
CA ASN A 535 -37.58 1.74 -3.87
C ASN A 535 -38.35 0.50 -4.34
N GLN A 536 -39.69 0.50 -4.21
CA GLN A 536 -40.51 -0.72 -4.34
C GLN A 536 -40.51 -1.42 -5.73
N GLU A 537 -39.95 -0.83 -6.79
CA GLU A 537 -40.11 -1.36 -8.16
C GLU A 537 -38.80 -1.88 -8.81
N ALA A 538 -37.63 -1.39 -8.40
CA ALA A 538 -36.32 -1.82 -8.93
C ALA A 538 -35.20 -1.41 -7.97
N PRO A 539 -34.92 -2.21 -6.92
CA PRO A 539 -33.94 -1.85 -5.91
C PRO A 539 -32.52 -2.05 -6.45
N ALA A 540 -31.97 -0.99 -7.03
CA ALA A 540 -30.62 -0.97 -7.57
C ALA A 540 -29.58 -0.93 -6.43
N ILE A 541 -28.30 -1.11 -6.76
CA ILE A 541 -27.21 -1.03 -5.77
C ILE A 541 -27.17 0.39 -5.23
N ARG A 542 -27.21 0.55 -3.90
CA ARG A 542 -26.98 1.81 -3.21
C ARG A 542 -25.51 1.95 -2.83
N ARG A 543 -24.93 0.91 -2.24
CA ARG A 543 -23.50 0.79 -1.98
C ARG A 543 -23.09 -0.67 -1.80
N LEU A 544 -21.82 -0.96 -2.04
CA LEU A 544 -21.18 -2.21 -1.66
C LEU A 544 -20.33 -1.98 -0.41
N LEU A 545 -20.34 -2.95 0.50
CA LEU A 545 -19.53 -2.96 1.70
C LEU A 545 -18.59 -4.17 1.64
N VAL A 546 -17.31 -3.97 1.95
CA VAL A 546 -16.31 -5.04 2.04
C VAL A 546 -15.61 -4.92 3.37
N THR A 547 -15.86 -5.87 4.27
CA THR A 547 -15.19 -5.96 5.56
C THR A 547 -14.11 -7.03 5.49
N VAL A 548 -12.85 -6.64 5.68
CA VAL A 548 -11.68 -7.52 5.60
C VAL A 548 -10.54 -6.92 6.44
N HIS A 549 -9.71 -7.75 7.07
CA HIS A 549 -8.62 -7.29 7.97
C HIS A 549 -9.06 -6.28 9.05
N GLY A 550 -10.32 -6.36 9.51
CA GLY A 550 -10.87 -5.46 10.53
C GLY A 550 -11.25 -4.07 10.03
N VAL A 551 -11.12 -3.77 8.74
CA VAL A 551 -11.58 -2.51 8.12
C VAL A 551 -12.80 -2.76 7.24
N THR A 552 -13.72 -1.79 7.18
CA THR A 552 -14.90 -1.85 6.32
C THR A 552 -14.83 -0.78 5.23
N LEU A 553 -14.67 -1.23 3.99
CA LEU A 553 -14.70 -0.39 2.81
C LEU A 553 -16.13 -0.20 2.31
N GLY A 554 -16.49 1.01 1.93
CA GLY A 554 -17.78 1.33 1.33
C GLY A 554 -17.62 1.99 -0.03
N MET A 555 -18.34 1.47 -1.03
CA MET A 555 -18.37 1.99 -2.39
C MET A 555 -19.81 2.38 -2.77
N ALA A 556 -20.14 3.65 -2.66
CA ALA A 556 -21.48 4.16 -2.96
C ALA A 556 -21.73 4.30 -4.47
N ARG A 557 -22.95 4.03 -4.93
CA ARG A 557 -23.36 4.25 -6.34
C ARG A 557 -23.22 5.72 -6.72
N GLY A 558 -22.74 6.00 -7.93
CA GLY A 558 -22.56 7.36 -8.46
C GLY A 558 -21.34 8.11 -7.93
N ALA A 559 -20.76 7.70 -6.79
CA ALA A 559 -19.46 8.19 -6.35
C ALA A 559 -18.35 7.55 -7.21
N GLN A 560 -17.49 8.38 -7.80
CA GLN A 560 -16.30 7.94 -8.52
C GLN A 560 -15.06 8.47 -7.81
N TRP A 561 -13.96 7.73 -7.88
CA TRP A 561 -12.66 8.12 -7.32
C TRP A 561 -12.60 8.33 -5.80
N GLU A 562 -13.67 7.97 -5.09
CA GLU A 562 -13.75 8.00 -3.65
C GLU A 562 -14.37 6.71 -3.10
N VAL A 563 -13.97 6.39 -1.87
CA VAL A 563 -14.52 5.31 -1.04
C VAL A 563 -14.59 5.74 0.41
N THR A 564 -15.37 5.02 1.21
CA THR A 564 -15.33 5.18 2.67
C THR A 564 -14.53 4.06 3.34
N VAL A 565 -13.71 4.36 4.34
CA VAL A 565 -13.05 3.38 5.22
C VAL A 565 -13.58 3.60 6.64
N ASP A 566 -14.29 2.63 7.19
CA ASP A 566 -14.94 2.72 8.51
C ASP A 566 -15.81 3.98 8.66
N GLY A 567 -16.42 4.40 7.55
CA GLY A 567 -17.25 5.60 7.44
C GLY A 567 -16.51 6.91 7.16
N GLU A 568 -15.18 6.94 7.20
CA GLU A 568 -14.38 8.10 6.79
C GLU A 568 -14.23 8.15 5.27
N GLN A 569 -14.29 9.32 4.62
CA GLN A 569 -14.11 9.47 3.18
C GLN A 569 -12.64 9.52 2.76
N HIS A 570 -12.29 8.82 1.69
CA HIS A 570 -10.95 8.72 1.14
C HIS A 570 -10.97 8.80 -0.38
N LEU A 571 -10.03 9.58 -0.94
CA LEU A 571 -9.75 9.60 -2.38
C LEU A 571 -8.92 8.38 -2.80
N LEU A 572 -9.11 7.95 -4.05
CA LEU A 572 -8.39 6.83 -4.67
C LEU A 572 -7.20 7.32 -5.52
N PRO A 573 -6.13 6.51 -5.67
CA PRO A 573 -5.93 5.16 -5.11
C PRO A 573 -5.64 5.18 -3.61
N LEU A 574 -5.95 4.06 -2.95
CA LEU A 574 -5.80 3.88 -1.51
C LEU A 574 -5.16 2.53 -1.20
N THR A 575 -4.23 2.51 -0.24
CA THR A 575 -3.62 1.27 0.27
C THR A 575 -3.82 1.19 1.78
N LEU A 576 -4.33 0.06 2.27
CA LEU A 576 -4.69 -0.19 3.66
C LEU A 576 -4.02 -1.47 4.20
N ALA A 577 -4.13 -1.69 5.52
CA ALA A 577 -3.67 -2.91 6.19
C ALA A 577 -2.22 -3.29 5.82
N GLU A 578 -1.29 -2.33 5.95
CA GLU A 578 0.12 -2.50 5.59
C GLU A 578 0.39 -2.94 4.13
N GLY A 579 -0.56 -2.72 3.22
CA GLY A 579 -0.44 -3.10 1.82
C GLY A 579 -1.26 -4.32 1.41
N ALA A 580 -1.92 -5.00 2.35
CA ALA A 580 -2.72 -6.20 2.09
C ALA A 580 -4.01 -5.91 1.31
N VAL A 581 -4.50 -4.66 1.36
CA VAL A 581 -5.71 -4.23 0.65
C VAL A 581 -5.40 -3.00 -0.19
N THR A 582 -5.64 -3.10 -1.50
CA THR A 582 -5.54 -1.97 -2.44
C THR A 582 -6.91 -1.65 -3.01
N VAL A 583 -7.19 -0.36 -3.17
CA VAL A 583 -8.41 0.15 -3.78
C VAL A 583 -8.04 1.17 -4.85
N THR A 584 -8.49 0.95 -6.08
CA THR A 584 -8.16 1.77 -7.25
C THR A 584 -9.40 2.13 -8.05
N GLN A 585 -9.31 3.20 -8.85
CA GLN A 585 -10.29 3.55 -9.86
C GLN A 585 -9.72 3.26 -11.25
N GLU A 586 -10.26 2.27 -11.94
CA GLU A 586 -9.80 1.78 -13.24
C GLU A 586 -10.92 1.86 -14.27
N GLY A 587 -10.82 2.84 -15.17
CA GLY A 587 -11.93 3.27 -16.01
C GLY A 587 -13.11 3.72 -15.15
N ALA A 588 -14.30 3.23 -15.46
CA ALA A 588 -15.49 3.45 -14.65
C ALA A 588 -15.52 2.60 -13.36
N HIS A 589 -14.61 1.64 -13.19
CA HIS A 589 -14.68 0.67 -12.09
C HIS A 589 -13.88 1.09 -10.87
N ARG A 590 -14.42 0.77 -9.70
CA ARG A 590 -13.63 0.66 -8.46
C ARG A 590 -13.24 -0.80 -8.28
N VAL A 591 -11.96 -1.03 -8.05
CA VAL A 591 -11.38 -2.36 -7.88
C VAL A 591 -10.80 -2.45 -6.48
N VAL A 592 -11.24 -3.47 -5.74
CA VAL A 592 -10.67 -3.85 -4.44
C VAL A 592 -9.91 -5.15 -4.64
N GLN A 593 -8.64 -5.17 -4.26
CA GLN A 593 -7.82 -6.38 -4.26
C GLN A 593 -7.33 -6.68 -2.85
N VAL A 594 -7.62 -7.88 -2.38
CA VAL A 594 -7.11 -8.42 -1.11
C VAL A 594 -6.08 -9.49 -1.43
N GLN A 595 -4.90 -9.39 -0.83
CA GLN A 595 -3.84 -10.39 -1.01
C GLN A 595 -4.31 -11.76 -0.52
N GLY A 596 -4.27 -12.77 -1.40
CA GLY A 596 -4.70 -14.15 -1.08
C GLY A 596 -6.22 -14.33 -0.88
N GLY A 597 -7.02 -13.28 -1.07
CA GLY A 597 -8.44 -13.28 -0.73
C GLY A 597 -9.34 -12.78 -1.86
N PRO A 598 -10.48 -12.14 -1.54
CA PRO A 598 -11.45 -11.67 -2.53
C PRO A 598 -10.92 -10.55 -3.41
N LYS A 599 -11.31 -10.59 -4.69
CA LYS A 599 -11.19 -9.46 -5.62
C LYS A 599 -12.60 -8.98 -5.98
N LEU A 600 -12.88 -7.68 -5.80
CA LEU A 600 -14.17 -7.09 -6.13
C LEU A 600 -13.99 -6.01 -7.20
N LEU A 601 -14.75 -6.12 -8.28
CA LEU A 601 -14.86 -5.09 -9.31
C LEU A 601 -16.27 -4.54 -9.30
N TYR A 602 -16.43 -3.21 -9.21
CA TYR A 602 -17.73 -2.54 -9.20
C TYR A 602 -17.73 -1.38 -10.19
N ASP A 603 -18.70 -1.35 -11.13
CA ASP A 603 -18.85 -0.28 -12.13
C ASP A 603 -19.40 1.04 -11.59
N GLY A 604 -19.72 1.11 -10.30
CA GLY A 604 -20.29 2.29 -9.67
C GLY A 604 -21.75 2.55 -10.02
N GLN A 605 -22.41 1.64 -10.74
CA GLN A 605 -23.82 1.65 -11.09
C GLN A 605 -24.50 0.41 -10.51
N ASN A 606 -24.62 -0.66 -11.30
CA ASN A 606 -25.40 -1.85 -10.91
C ASN A 606 -24.70 -3.17 -11.23
N TYR A 607 -23.41 -3.14 -11.59
CA TYR A 607 -22.64 -4.34 -11.91
C TYR A 607 -21.47 -4.51 -10.94
N ALA A 608 -21.48 -5.63 -10.22
CA ALA A 608 -20.39 -6.00 -9.33
C ALA A 608 -20.00 -7.47 -9.56
N VAL A 609 -18.71 -7.75 -9.55
CA VAL A 609 -18.19 -9.12 -9.61
C VAL A 609 -17.26 -9.35 -8.44
N LEU A 610 -17.62 -10.31 -7.61
CA LEU A 610 -16.77 -10.89 -6.60
C LEU A 610 -16.09 -12.12 -7.19
N THR A 611 -14.76 -12.10 -7.24
CA THR A 611 -13.94 -13.24 -7.67
C THR A 611 -13.27 -13.86 -6.45
N LEU A 612 -13.42 -15.18 -6.30
CA LEU A 612 -12.78 -15.94 -5.24
C LEU A 612 -11.83 -17.02 -5.79
N PRO A 613 -10.63 -17.13 -5.22
CA PRO A 613 -9.75 -18.29 -5.36
C PRO A 613 -10.49 -19.63 -5.13
N SER A 614 -10.27 -20.67 -5.94
CA SER A 614 -10.81 -22.04 -5.70
C SER A 614 -10.42 -22.68 -4.36
N THR A 615 -9.50 -22.06 -3.61
CA THR A 615 -9.19 -22.44 -2.22
C THR A 615 -10.37 -22.21 -1.26
N TYR A 616 -11.31 -21.32 -1.62
CA TYR A 616 -12.54 -21.06 -0.87
C TYR A 616 -13.68 -22.05 -1.20
N HIS A 617 -13.42 -23.10 -1.98
CA HIS A 617 -14.44 -24.03 -2.44
C HIS A 617 -15.17 -24.72 -1.27
N GLY A 618 -16.50 -24.62 -1.23
CA GLY A 618 -17.34 -25.13 -0.14
C GLY A 618 -17.24 -24.37 1.18
N ARG A 619 -16.59 -23.19 1.21
CA ARG A 619 -16.35 -22.40 2.43
C ARG A 619 -17.19 -21.12 2.49
N THR A 620 -17.81 -20.72 1.39
CA THR A 620 -18.58 -19.48 1.32
C THR A 620 -20.01 -19.70 1.81
N LYS A 621 -20.61 -18.61 2.25
CA LYS A 621 -22.05 -18.55 2.53
C LYS A 621 -22.59 -17.18 2.13
N GLY A 622 -23.86 -17.09 1.77
CA GLY A 622 -24.47 -15.86 1.27
C GLY A 622 -25.26 -16.10 -0.01
N LEU A 623 -25.69 -15.01 -0.65
CA LEU A 623 -26.39 -15.06 -1.94
C LEU A 623 -25.52 -15.65 -3.07
N CYS A 624 -24.20 -15.65 -2.93
CA CYS A 624 -23.28 -16.18 -3.93
C CYS A 624 -23.09 -17.71 -3.87
N GLY A 625 -23.82 -18.40 -3.00
CA GLY A 625 -23.73 -19.86 -2.87
C GLY A 625 -22.55 -20.33 -1.99
N ASP A 626 -22.36 -21.64 -1.95
CA ASP A 626 -21.30 -22.28 -1.17
C ASP A 626 -20.00 -22.54 -1.95
N PHE A 627 -20.02 -22.29 -3.27
CA PHE A 627 -18.89 -22.42 -4.19
C PHE A 627 -18.33 -23.84 -4.21
N ASN A 628 -19.19 -24.84 -4.35
CA ASN A 628 -18.80 -26.25 -4.29
C ASN A 628 -18.82 -26.99 -5.65
N GLY A 629 -19.05 -26.26 -6.74
CA GLY A 629 -19.17 -26.77 -8.11
C GLY A 629 -20.53 -27.38 -8.45
N ASP A 630 -21.50 -27.40 -7.53
CA ASP A 630 -22.84 -27.94 -7.72
C ASP A 630 -23.90 -26.83 -7.63
N ALA A 631 -24.19 -26.19 -8.76
CA ALA A 631 -25.22 -25.16 -8.89
C ALA A 631 -26.64 -25.61 -8.47
N SER A 632 -26.90 -26.88 -8.19
CA SER A 632 -28.25 -27.36 -7.83
C SER A 632 -28.61 -27.20 -6.36
N ASN A 633 -27.62 -27.01 -5.48
CA ASN A 633 -27.82 -26.86 -4.04
C ASN A 633 -27.81 -25.38 -3.57
N ASP A 634 -27.53 -24.45 -4.48
CA ASP A 634 -27.65 -23.03 -4.23
C ASP A 634 -29.12 -22.65 -3.98
N LEU A 635 -29.38 -21.89 -2.92
CA LEU A 635 -30.73 -21.46 -2.49
C LEU A 635 -31.49 -20.80 -3.65
N THR A 636 -32.71 -21.26 -3.96
CA THR A 636 -33.44 -20.82 -5.17
C THR A 636 -34.68 -19.97 -4.91
N THR A 637 -35.18 -19.90 -3.67
CA THR A 637 -36.42 -19.18 -3.37
C THR A 637 -36.16 -17.75 -2.86
N PRO A 638 -36.82 -16.71 -3.42
CA PRO A 638 -36.64 -15.31 -3.00
C PRO A 638 -36.84 -15.09 -1.50
N GLN A 639 -37.87 -15.71 -0.91
CA GLN A 639 -38.20 -15.58 0.50
C GLN A 639 -37.10 -16.17 1.41
N GLU A 640 -36.63 -17.38 1.12
CA GLU A 640 -35.56 -18.02 1.90
C GLU A 640 -34.25 -17.25 1.76
N LEU A 641 -33.92 -16.76 0.56
CA LEU A 641 -32.75 -15.92 0.32
C LEU A 641 -32.82 -14.61 1.12
N GLY A 642 -33.97 -13.94 1.06
CA GLY A 642 -34.20 -12.69 1.75
C GLY A 642 -34.12 -12.83 3.26
N ASP A 643 -34.78 -13.84 3.82
CA ASP A 643 -34.81 -14.09 5.27
C ASP A 643 -33.45 -14.58 5.79
N ALA A 644 -32.72 -15.39 5.02
CA ALA A 644 -31.44 -15.95 5.44
C ALA A 644 -30.28 -14.93 5.37
N TRP A 645 -30.28 -14.06 4.37
CA TRP A 645 -29.11 -13.22 4.06
C TRP A 645 -29.37 -11.72 4.09
N GLY A 646 -30.61 -11.29 4.31
CA GLY A 646 -30.98 -9.87 4.45
C GLY A 646 -30.96 -9.38 5.90
N THR A 647 -30.65 -8.10 6.10
CA THR A 647 -30.75 -7.45 7.42
C THR A 647 -32.18 -7.46 7.96
N LEU A 648 -32.40 -8.02 9.17
CA LEU A 648 -33.70 -8.17 9.84
C LEU A 648 -34.28 -6.84 10.39
N THR A 649 -34.40 -5.82 9.54
CA THR A 649 -35.00 -4.53 9.92
C THR A 649 -36.43 -4.44 9.37
N PRO A 650 -37.42 -3.95 10.15
CA PRO A 650 -38.82 -3.86 9.69
C PRO A 650 -39.05 -2.85 8.56
N THR A 651 -37.99 -2.16 8.09
CA THR A 651 -38.05 -1.07 7.10
C THR A 651 -37.73 -1.50 5.67
N CYS A 652 -37.29 -2.74 5.43
CA CYS A 652 -36.93 -3.25 4.10
C CYS A 652 -37.76 -4.50 3.72
N THR A 653 -37.81 -4.84 2.43
CA THR A 653 -38.58 -5.98 1.91
C THR A 653 -37.64 -7.14 1.63
N HIS A 654 -37.88 -8.27 2.31
CA HIS A 654 -37.13 -9.52 2.15
C HIS A 654 -37.67 -10.41 1.04
N ASP A 655 -38.96 -10.33 0.68
CA ASP A 655 -39.58 -11.25 -0.28
C ASP A 655 -40.30 -10.49 -1.39
N SER A 656 -39.58 -10.27 -2.49
CA SER A 656 -40.11 -9.61 -3.68
C SER A 656 -39.68 -10.41 -4.92
N PRO A 657 -40.57 -11.17 -5.56
CA PRO A 657 -40.29 -11.78 -6.85
C PRO A 657 -40.08 -10.67 -7.91
N PRO A 658 -39.21 -10.89 -8.90
CA PRO A 658 -39.00 -9.93 -9.97
C PRO A 658 -40.29 -9.70 -10.78
N PRO A 659 -40.45 -8.56 -11.47
CA PRO A 659 -41.62 -8.28 -12.31
C PRO A 659 -41.85 -9.37 -13.38
N ALA A 660 -43.10 -9.75 -13.64
CA ALA A 660 -43.42 -10.73 -14.68
C ALA A 660 -43.39 -10.09 -16.07
N CYS A 661 -42.60 -10.64 -17.00
CA CYS A 661 -42.44 -10.10 -18.36
C CYS A 661 -43.38 -10.79 -19.34
N SER A 662 -44.00 -10.01 -20.23
CA SER A 662 -45.01 -10.48 -21.19
C SER A 662 -44.47 -10.72 -22.61
N SER A 663 -43.19 -10.44 -22.88
CA SER A 663 -42.57 -10.59 -24.19
C SER A 663 -41.17 -11.22 -24.11
N ASP A 664 -40.93 -12.24 -24.94
CA ASP A 664 -39.64 -12.93 -25.10
C ASP A 664 -38.77 -12.34 -26.23
N THR A 665 -39.22 -11.29 -26.92
CA THR A 665 -38.42 -10.68 -28.00
C THR A 665 -37.25 -9.89 -27.42
N PRO A 666 -35.99 -10.13 -27.85
CA PRO A 666 -34.79 -9.47 -27.28
C PRO A 666 -34.80 -7.94 -27.32
N GLY A 667 -35.60 -7.33 -28.21
CA GLY A 667 -35.73 -5.88 -28.31
C GLY A 667 -34.37 -5.18 -28.37
N PRO A 668 -34.15 -4.07 -27.63
CA PRO A 668 -32.86 -3.38 -27.60
C PRO A 668 -31.75 -4.17 -26.87
N CYS A 669 -32.09 -5.18 -26.06
CA CYS A 669 -31.10 -6.05 -25.39
C CYS A 669 -30.41 -7.03 -26.36
N GLY A 670 -30.96 -7.23 -27.56
CA GLY A 670 -30.41 -8.16 -28.56
C GLY A 670 -28.99 -7.83 -29.03
N VAL A 671 -28.56 -6.57 -28.92
CA VAL A 671 -27.21 -6.12 -29.31
C VAL A 671 -26.10 -6.87 -28.57
N LEU A 672 -26.37 -7.37 -27.36
CA LEU A 672 -25.40 -8.14 -26.56
C LEU A 672 -25.01 -9.46 -27.21
N ALA A 673 -25.92 -10.09 -27.96
CA ALA A 673 -25.72 -11.40 -28.59
C ALA A 673 -25.54 -11.34 -30.11
N GLU A 674 -25.43 -10.14 -30.70
CA GLU A 674 -25.30 -9.96 -32.14
C GLU A 674 -23.90 -10.38 -32.61
N ALA A 675 -23.82 -11.39 -33.47
CA ALA A 675 -22.56 -12.00 -33.91
C ALA A 675 -21.59 -11.05 -34.61
N THR A 676 -22.09 -9.96 -35.21
CA THR A 676 -21.30 -8.89 -35.83
C THR A 676 -21.47 -7.54 -35.14
N GLY A 677 -22.10 -7.54 -33.96
CA GLY A 677 -22.34 -6.34 -33.17
C GLY A 677 -21.08 -5.88 -32.43
N PRO A 678 -21.16 -4.76 -31.69
CA PRO A 678 -20.01 -4.17 -31.01
C PRO A 678 -19.42 -5.04 -29.89
N PHE A 679 -20.15 -6.09 -29.50
CA PHE A 679 -19.82 -7.06 -28.46
C PHE A 679 -19.32 -8.40 -29.00
N ALA A 680 -19.14 -8.56 -30.31
CA ALA A 680 -18.73 -9.83 -30.92
C ALA A 680 -17.39 -10.36 -30.40
N GLY A 681 -16.43 -9.46 -30.11
CA GLY A 681 -15.14 -9.81 -29.49
C GLY A 681 -15.23 -10.37 -28.07
N CYS A 682 -16.41 -10.25 -27.44
CA CYS A 682 -16.66 -10.74 -26.08
C CYS A 682 -17.20 -12.16 -26.03
N HIS A 683 -17.88 -12.63 -27.09
CA HIS A 683 -18.64 -13.90 -27.05
C HIS A 683 -17.77 -15.13 -26.79
N GLY A 684 -16.47 -15.06 -27.10
CA GLY A 684 -15.51 -16.13 -26.83
C GLY A 684 -15.02 -16.19 -25.37
N VAL A 685 -15.20 -15.13 -24.59
CA VAL A 685 -14.70 -15.02 -23.20
C VAL A 685 -15.82 -14.80 -22.17
N VAL A 686 -16.97 -14.28 -22.59
CA VAL A 686 -18.18 -14.09 -21.78
C VAL A 686 -19.40 -14.49 -22.60
N ALA A 687 -20.23 -15.37 -22.05
CA ALA A 687 -21.46 -15.81 -22.69
C ALA A 687 -22.55 -14.71 -22.60
N PRO A 688 -23.15 -14.24 -23.71
CA PRO A 688 -24.09 -13.12 -23.67
C PRO A 688 -25.48 -13.49 -23.12
N GLN A 689 -25.83 -14.77 -23.04
CA GLN A 689 -27.21 -15.22 -22.78
C GLN A 689 -27.75 -14.75 -21.41
N GLU A 690 -26.93 -14.83 -20.36
CA GLU A 690 -27.33 -14.40 -19.00
C GLU A 690 -27.55 -12.89 -18.92
N TYR A 691 -26.72 -12.11 -19.62
CA TYR A 691 -26.83 -10.65 -19.66
C TYR A 691 -28.00 -10.19 -20.52
N VAL A 692 -28.32 -10.90 -21.60
CA VAL A 692 -29.56 -10.66 -22.37
C VAL A 692 -30.77 -10.90 -21.48
N ALA A 693 -30.81 -12.01 -20.75
CA ALA A 693 -31.92 -12.34 -19.87
C ALA A 693 -32.07 -11.31 -18.73
N GLY A 694 -30.96 -10.90 -18.10
CA GLY A 694 -30.95 -9.84 -17.09
C GLY A 694 -31.44 -8.50 -17.64
N CYS A 695 -30.97 -8.12 -18.83
CA CYS A 695 -31.39 -6.89 -19.51
C CYS A 695 -32.89 -6.89 -19.80
N LEU A 696 -33.43 -7.99 -20.33
CA LEU A 696 -34.87 -8.13 -20.58
C LEU A 696 -35.69 -8.01 -19.31
N GLN A 697 -35.18 -8.58 -18.21
CA GLN A 697 -35.81 -8.50 -16.90
C GLN A 697 -35.80 -7.07 -16.32
N GLU A 698 -34.75 -6.27 -16.58
CA GLU A 698 -34.70 -4.86 -16.17
C GLU A 698 -35.60 -3.96 -17.05
N GLN A 699 -35.75 -4.27 -18.34
CA GLN A 699 -36.66 -3.58 -19.27
C GLN A 699 -38.13 -3.96 -19.06
N CYS A 700 -38.40 -4.91 -18.16
CA CYS A 700 -39.71 -5.50 -17.95
C CYS A 700 -40.72 -4.48 -17.42
N GLY A 701 -41.69 -4.09 -18.26
CA GLY A 701 -42.75 -3.14 -17.90
C GLY A 701 -42.38 -1.66 -18.04
N ARG A 702 -41.17 -1.32 -18.51
CA ARG A 702 -40.70 0.06 -18.76
C ARG A 702 -39.71 0.09 -19.93
N GLU A 703 -39.96 0.89 -20.96
CA GLU A 703 -38.93 1.30 -21.91
C GLU A 703 -37.99 2.34 -21.26
N ASP A 704 -37.24 1.93 -20.22
CA ASP A 704 -36.28 2.77 -19.52
C ASP A 704 -34.91 2.68 -20.21
N ALA A 705 -34.59 3.71 -20.99
CA ALA A 705 -33.29 3.84 -21.66
C ALA A 705 -32.10 3.80 -20.67
N ALA A 706 -32.27 4.30 -19.44
CA ALA A 706 -31.20 4.28 -18.45
C ALA A 706 -30.92 2.86 -17.94
N ALA A 707 -31.97 2.04 -17.75
CA ALA A 707 -31.82 0.62 -17.41
C ALA A 707 -31.11 -0.17 -18.51
N LEU A 708 -31.45 0.09 -19.78
CA LEU A 708 -30.79 -0.53 -20.92
C LEU A 708 -29.29 -0.21 -20.90
N CYS A 709 -28.91 1.06 -20.75
CA CYS A 709 -27.51 1.46 -20.71
C CYS A 709 -26.74 0.85 -19.54
N ARG A 710 -27.36 0.68 -18.36
CA ARG A 710 -26.73 -0.01 -17.23
C ARG A 710 -26.51 -1.49 -17.52
N SER A 711 -27.48 -2.16 -18.14
CA SER A 711 -27.35 -3.57 -18.55
C SER A 711 -26.26 -3.77 -19.61
N LEU A 712 -26.18 -2.88 -20.61
CA LEU A 712 -25.11 -2.93 -21.62
C LEU A 712 -23.73 -2.65 -21.00
N GLN A 713 -23.64 -1.69 -20.08
CA GLN A 713 -22.42 -1.40 -19.33
C GLN A 713 -21.91 -2.62 -18.56
N ALA A 714 -22.82 -3.36 -17.91
CA ALA A 714 -22.47 -4.55 -17.14
C ALA A 714 -21.76 -5.60 -18.02
N TYR A 715 -22.27 -5.81 -19.24
CA TYR A 715 -21.65 -6.74 -20.18
C TYR A 715 -20.32 -6.23 -20.73
N ALA A 716 -20.21 -4.92 -21.01
CA ALA A 716 -18.95 -4.29 -21.40
C ALA A 716 -17.87 -4.50 -20.32
N ALA A 717 -18.23 -4.24 -19.05
CA ALA A 717 -17.36 -4.43 -17.90
C ALA A 717 -16.94 -5.91 -17.73
N ALA A 718 -17.89 -6.85 -17.86
CA ALA A 718 -17.63 -8.28 -17.82
C ALA A 718 -16.64 -8.72 -18.91
N CYS A 719 -16.86 -8.25 -20.13
CA CYS A 719 -16.02 -8.54 -21.28
C CYS A 719 -14.57 -8.11 -21.04
N GLN A 720 -14.36 -6.85 -20.62
CA GLN A 720 -13.01 -6.34 -20.34
C GLN A 720 -12.35 -7.03 -19.15
N ALA A 721 -13.11 -7.31 -18.09
CA ALA A 721 -12.62 -8.09 -16.96
C ALA A 721 -12.19 -9.51 -17.37
N ALA A 722 -12.82 -10.10 -18.40
CA ALA A 722 -12.45 -11.39 -18.97
C ALA A 722 -11.37 -11.31 -20.07
N GLY A 723 -10.89 -10.11 -20.43
CA GLY A 723 -9.88 -9.91 -21.48
C GLY A 723 -10.45 -9.90 -22.91
N GLY A 724 -11.76 -9.74 -23.07
CA GLY A 724 -12.41 -9.59 -24.37
C GLY A 724 -12.24 -8.20 -24.96
N GLU A 725 -12.37 -8.11 -26.28
CA GLU A 725 -12.24 -6.86 -27.03
C GLU A 725 -13.62 -6.22 -27.28
N LEU A 726 -13.73 -4.94 -26.94
CA LEU A 726 -14.92 -4.13 -27.21
C LEU A 726 -14.72 -3.28 -28.45
N GLN A 727 -15.81 -3.13 -29.23
CA GLN A 727 -15.93 -2.06 -30.21
C GLN A 727 -16.84 -0.96 -29.66
N GLU A 728 -16.89 0.17 -30.36
CA GLU A 728 -17.67 1.31 -29.92
C GLU A 728 -19.17 1.01 -29.93
N TRP A 729 -19.79 1.01 -28.75
CA TRP A 729 -21.17 0.57 -28.54
C TRP A 729 -22.11 1.70 -28.09
N ARG A 730 -21.58 2.73 -27.41
CA ARG A 730 -22.40 3.79 -26.80
C ARG A 730 -23.19 4.61 -27.80
N ALA A 731 -22.56 4.98 -28.91
CA ALA A 731 -23.21 5.72 -29.98
C ALA A 731 -24.37 4.91 -30.60
N ALA A 732 -24.14 3.61 -30.84
CA ALA A 732 -25.15 2.71 -31.41
C ALA A 732 -26.32 2.48 -30.46
N ALA A 733 -26.05 2.32 -29.15
CA ALA A 733 -27.05 2.09 -28.13
C ALA A 733 -27.71 3.37 -27.57
N LYS A 734 -27.25 4.55 -27.98
CA LYS A 734 -27.65 5.87 -27.42
C LYS A 734 -27.41 5.96 -25.90
N CYS A 735 -26.27 5.47 -25.45
CA CYS A 735 -25.83 5.43 -24.05
C CYS A 735 -24.63 6.34 -23.81
N PRO A 736 -24.79 7.68 -23.94
CA PRO A 736 -23.67 8.61 -23.84
C PRO A 736 -23.01 8.53 -22.46
N LEU A 737 -21.68 8.59 -22.45
CA LEU A 737 -20.89 8.77 -21.24
C LEU A 737 -20.27 10.15 -21.28
N SER A 738 -20.57 10.95 -20.26
CA SER A 738 -20.00 12.28 -20.10
C SER A 738 -18.73 12.21 -19.28
N CYS A 739 -17.68 12.87 -19.75
CA CYS A 739 -16.43 13.01 -19.04
C CYS A 739 -16.26 14.43 -18.48
N ALA A 740 -15.46 14.54 -17.42
CA ALA A 740 -15.11 15.84 -16.82
C ALA A 740 -14.41 16.75 -17.85
N PRO A 741 -14.37 18.07 -17.64
CA PRO A 741 -13.54 18.95 -18.45
C PRO A 741 -12.09 18.44 -18.56
N ASN A 742 -11.45 18.65 -19.71
CA ASN A 742 -10.10 18.16 -20.02
C ASN A 742 -9.96 16.63 -19.92
N SER A 743 -11.04 15.92 -20.24
CA SER A 743 -11.01 14.48 -20.38
C SER A 743 -11.94 14.02 -21.48
N ARG A 744 -11.62 12.85 -22.04
CA ARG A 744 -12.36 12.21 -23.11
C ARG A 744 -12.70 10.78 -22.78
N TYR A 745 -13.74 10.30 -23.42
CA TYR A 745 -14.15 8.91 -23.34
C TYR A 745 -13.18 8.01 -24.12
N GLU A 746 -12.84 6.87 -23.54
CA GLU A 746 -12.00 5.83 -24.13
C GLU A 746 -12.58 4.45 -23.78
N LEU A 747 -12.62 3.55 -24.77
CA LEU A 747 -13.01 2.16 -24.55
C LEU A 747 -12.01 1.40 -23.68
N CYS A 748 -10.74 1.78 -23.69
CA CYS A 748 -9.66 1.09 -22.98
C CYS A 748 -8.74 2.14 -22.34
N THR A 749 -9.07 2.54 -21.11
CA THR A 749 -8.26 3.45 -20.30
C THR A 749 -7.62 2.76 -19.10
N ARG A 750 -6.39 3.18 -18.77
CA ARG A 750 -5.67 2.83 -17.54
C ARG A 750 -5.69 4.03 -16.60
N SER A 751 -6.88 4.58 -16.31
CA SER A 751 -7.07 5.85 -15.60
C SER A 751 -6.28 5.96 -14.29
N CYS A 752 -6.13 4.84 -13.57
CA CYS A 752 -5.36 4.73 -12.34
C CYS A 752 -3.86 5.11 -12.52
N ASP A 753 -3.25 4.79 -13.67
CA ASP A 753 -1.87 5.19 -13.99
C ASP A 753 -1.73 6.69 -14.25
N TYR A 754 -2.85 7.35 -14.62
CA TYR A 754 -2.93 8.74 -15.03
C TYR A 754 -3.58 9.66 -13.96
N ALA A 755 -3.45 9.28 -12.68
CA ALA A 755 -3.91 10.07 -11.54
C ALA A 755 -2.76 10.86 -10.89
N CYS A 756 -3.06 11.94 -10.16
CA CYS A 756 -2.08 12.73 -9.41
C CYS A 756 -1.26 11.88 -8.42
N ALA A 757 -1.90 10.88 -7.79
CA ALA A 757 -1.20 9.94 -6.91
C ALA A 757 -0.11 9.11 -7.64
N GLY A 758 -0.29 8.87 -8.95
CA GLY A 758 0.66 8.16 -9.80
C GLY A 758 2.00 8.88 -9.96
N LEU A 759 2.06 10.20 -9.75
CA LEU A 759 3.30 10.98 -9.81
C LEU A 759 4.29 10.67 -8.67
N SER A 760 3.79 10.24 -7.51
CA SER A 760 4.61 10.18 -6.29
C SER A 760 5.07 8.78 -5.91
N ALA A 761 4.27 7.74 -6.16
CA ALA A 761 4.54 6.38 -5.64
C ALA A 761 4.31 5.23 -6.63
N GLY A 762 3.81 5.50 -7.84
CA GLY A 762 3.30 4.48 -8.74
C GLY A 762 2.01 3.85 -8.18
N ALA A 763 0.91 3.97 -8.92
CA ALA A 763 -0.35 3.38 -8.47
C ALA A 763 -0.30 1.84 -8.67
N ARG A 764 -0.75 1.07 -7.67
CA ARG A 764 -0.85 -0.40 -7.75
C ARG A 764 -2.11 -0.83 -8.51
N CYS A 765 -2.22 -0.39 -9.75
CA CYS A 765 -3.35 -0.66 -10.63
C CYS A 765 -3.25 -2.08 -11.19
N THR A 766 -4.36 -2.62 -11.70
CA THR A 766 -4.30 -3.84 -12.51
C THR A 766 -3.63 -3.56 -13.87
N ASP A 767 -3.14 -4.62 -14.51
CA ASP A 767 -2.59 -4.56 -15.87
C ASP A 767 -3.68 -4.51 -16.95
N LYS A 768 -4.96 -4.52 -16.56
CA LYS A 768 -6.09 -4.41 -17.48
C LYS A 768 -6.41 -2.94 -17.74
N CYS A 769 -7.02 -2.69 -18.90
CA CYS A 769 -7.69 -1.43 -19.15
C CYS A 769 -9.20 -1.65 -19.11
N PHE A 770 -9.91 -0.59 -18.75
CA PHE A 770 -11.36 -0.61 -18.72
C PHE A 770 -11.92 0.63 -19.40
N GLU A 771 -13.16 0.54 -19.86
CA GLU A 771 -13.89 1.66 -20.42
C GLU A 771 -14.09 2.77 -19.37
N GLY A 772 -13.93 4.02 -19.78
CA GLY A 772 -14.18 5.17 -18.90
C GLY A 772 -13.63 6.48 -19.43
N CYS A 773 -13.50 7.44 -18.52
CA CYS A 773 -12.88 8.73 -18.85
C CYS A 773 -11.38 8.69 -18.68
N ARG A 774 -10.67 9.26 -19.65
CA ARG A 774 -9.23 9.48 -19.63
C ARG A 774 -8.96 10.99 -19.70
N CYS A 775 -8.15 11.50 -18.79
CA CYS A 775 -7.69 12.88 -18.89
C CYS A 775 -6.95 13.11 -20.22
N ASP A 776 -7.21 14.27 -20.82
CA ASP A 776 -6.49 14.69 -22.02
C ASP A 776 -5.01 14.89 -21.72
N GLU A 777 -4.20 14.93 -22.77
CA GLU A 777 -2.76 15.07 -22.65
C GLU A 777 -2.38 16.33 -21.85
N GLY A 778 -1.48 16.17 -20.87
CA GLY A 778 -1.08 17.23 -19.94
C GLY A 778 -1.93 17.37 -18.67
N PHE A 779 -3.03 16.61 -18.54
CA PHE A 779 -3.91 16.63 -17.37
C PHE A 779 -3.90 15.31 -16.60
N LEU A 780 -4.08 15.40 -15.28
CA LEU A 780 -4.04 14.33 -14.30
C LEU A 780 -5.32 14.31 -13.47
N PHE A 781 -5.82 13.13 -13.14
CA PHE A 781 -7.00 13.04 -12.29
C PHE A 781 -6.64 13.26 -10.81
N ASN A 782 -7.24 14.26 -10.16
CA ASN A 782 -6.90 14.63 -8.79
C ASN A 782 -7.83 14.08 -7.69
N GLY A 783 -8.88 13.34 -8.03
CA GLY A 783 -9.94 12.98 -7.08
C GLY A 783 -11.32 13.47 -7.54
N ALA A 784 -11.38 14.59 -8.24
CA ALA A 784 -12.63 15.21 -8.68
C ALA A 784 -12.63 15.57 -10.18
N GLU A 785 -11.51 16.06 -10.71
CA GLU A 785 -11.40 16.55 -12.08
C GLU A 785 -10.01 16.30 -12.68
N CYS A 786 -9.86 16.55 -13.97
CA CYS A 786 -8.59 16.50 -14.67
C CYS A 786 -7.91 17.86 -14.57
N VAL A 787 -6.84 17.93 -13.76
CA VAL A 787 -6.08 19.14 -13.48
C VAL A 787 -4.68 19.08 -14.10
N PRO A 788 -4.04 20.23 -14.40
CA PRO A 788 -2.63 20.24 -14.76
C PRO A 788 -1.75 19.66 -13.64
N ALA A 789 -0.59 19.09 -13.99
CA ALA A 789 0.27 18.43 -13.01
C ALA A 789 0.73 19.32 -11.85
N GLY A 790 0.91 20.63 -12.08
CA GLY A 790 1.24 21.59 -11.03
C GLY A 790 0.13 21.82 -9.99
N SER A 791 -1.09 21.33 -10.25
CA SER A 791 -2.24 21.37 -9.33
C SER A 791 -2.48 20.05 -8.61
N CYS A 792 -1.59 19.06 -8.76
CA CYS A 792 -1.67 17.84 -7.97
C CYS A 792 -1.34 18.07 -6.50
N GLY A 793 -2.05 17.36 -5.63
CA GLY A 793 -1.92 17.40 -4.19
C GLY A 793 -0.80 16.51 -3.65
N CYS A 794 -0.98 16.01 -2.42
CA CYS A 794 0.05 15.33 -1.65
C CYS A 794 -0.33 13.87 -1.39
N LEU A 795 0.63 12.94 -1.48
CA LEU A 795 0.47 11.57 -1.01
C LEU A 795 1.06 11.41 0.40
N HIS A 796 0.31 10.85 1.34
CA HIS A 796 0.79 10.59 2.70
C HIS A 796 0.16 9.33 3.30
N ARG A 797 1.02 8.40 3.76
CA ARG A 797 0.63 7.09 4.32
C ARG A 797 -0.35 6.29 3.43
N GLY A 798 -0.10 6.26 2.13
CA GLY A 798 -0.93 5.52 1.17
C GLY A 798 -2.28 6.16 0.83
N ARG A 799 -2.54 7.40 1.30
CA ARG A 799 -3.71 8.21 0.98
C ARG A 799 -3.31 9.47 0.23
N TYR A 800 -4.08 9.84 -0.79
CA TYR A 800 -3.93 11.09 -1.53
C TYR A 800 -4.78 12.20 -0.91
N PHE A 801 -4.25 13.43 -0.89
CA PHE A 801 -4.86 14.64 -0.34
C PHE A 801 -4.75 15.80 -1.32
N GLU A 802 -5.78 16.62 -1.43
CA GLU A 802 -5.78 17.80 -2.31
C GLU A 802 -4.97 18.96 -1.72
N ILE A 803 -4.55 19.91 -2.56
CA ILE A 803 -3.84 21.11 -2.11
C ILE A 803 -4.71 21.89 -1.12
N ALA A 804 -4.11 22.30 0.01
CA ALA A 804 -4.74 22.99 1.14
C ALA A 804 -5.73 22.14 1.96
N GLU A 805 -5.96 20.87 1.60
CA GLU A 805 -6.70 19.94 2.44
C GLU A 805 -6.00 19.79 3.79
N THR A 806 -6.77 19.89 4.88
CA THR A 806 -6.29 19.71 6.24
C THR A 806 -7.03 18.57 6.91
N VAL A 807 -6.26 17.57 7.37
CA VAL A 807 -6.81 16.36 8.00
C VAL A 807 -6.21 16.14 9.37
N LEU A 808 -6.99 15.51 10.26
CA LEU A 808 -6.51 15.05 11.55
C LEU A 808 -6.04 13.60 11.47
N SER A 809 -5.02 13.25 12.23
CA SER A 809 -4.63 11.85 12.42
C SER A 809 -5.77 11.02 13.03
N PRO A 810 -5.77 9.67 12.92
CA PRO A 810 -6.83 8.83 13.46
C PRO A 810 -7.17 9.06 14.94
N ASP A 811 -6.18 9.48 15.74
CA ASP A 811 -6.26 9.83 17.16
C ASP A 811 -6.33 11.36 17.42
N CYS A 812 -6.38 12.17 16.37
CA CYS A 812 -6.39 13.64 16.40
C CYS A 812 -5.18 14.27 17.13
N SER A 813 -4.08 13.55 17.26
CA SER A 813 -2.81 14.05 17.84
C SER A 813 -2.01 14.93 16.87
N GLN A 814 -2.34 14.89 15.57
CA GLN A 814 -1.71 15.69 14.53
C GLN A 814 -2.75 16.30 13.59
N SER A 815 -2.48 17.51 13.11
CA SER A 815 -3.21 18.19 12.03
C SER A 815 -2.25 18.40 10.86
N CYS A 816 -2.56 17.81 9.71
CA CYS A 816 -1.72 17.78 8.53
C CYS A 816 -2.38 18.52 7.37
N THR A 817 -1.68 19.50 6.79
CA THR A 817 -2.15 20.26 5.64
C THR A 817 -1.29 20.00 4.41
N CYS A 818 -1.90 19.65 3.28
CA CYS A 818 -1.19 19.55 2.01
C CYS A 818 -0.89 20.94 1.44
N ARG A 819 0.33 21.19 0.96
CA ARG A 819 0.72 22.48 0.36
C ARG A 819 1.28 22.27 -1.06
N ALA A 820 0.85 23.10 -2.01
CA ALA A 820 1.13 23.05 -3.45
C ALA A 820 2.62 22.94 -3.88
N ALA A 821 3.57 23.14 -2.95
CA ALA A 821 5.01 23.04 -3.19
C ALA A 821 5.81 22.51 -1.98
N GLY A 822 5.13 21.97 -0.95
CA GLY A 822 5.76 21.65 0.34
C GLY A 822 5.44 20.26 0.90
N GLY A 823 4.63 19.46 0.19
CA GLY A 823 4.14 18.18 0.70
C GLY A 823 3.17 18.34 1.87
N MET A 824 3.00 17.26 2.64
CA MET A 824 2.16 17.26 3.85
C MET A 824 2.88 17.92 5.02
N HIS A 825 2.24 18.94 5.60
CA HIS A 825 2.75 19.67 6.74
C HIS A 825 1.93 19.36 8.00
N CYS A 826 2.46 18.50 8.86
CA CYS A 826 1.81 18.07 10.10
C CYS A 826 2.28 18.86 11.32
N LEU A 827 1.34 19.32 12.14
CA LEU A 827 1.57 19.97 13.43
C LEU A 827 0.87 19.18 14.55
N PRO A 828 1.41 19.18 15.78
CA PRO A 828 0.70 18.63 16.93
C PRO A 828 -0.68 19.28 17.08
N ALA A 829 -1.68 18.44 17.32
CA ALA A 829 -3.06 18.83 17.52
C ALA A 829 -3.64 18.06 18.71
N SER A 830 -4.73 18.57 19.26
CA SER A 830 -5.50 17.91 20.31
C SER A 830 -6.92 18.39 20.25
N CYS A 831 -7.88 17.51 20.52
CA CYS A 831 -9.27 17.95 20.59
C CYS A 831 -9.51 18.87 21.79
N PRO A 832 -10.33 19.92 21.62
CA PRO A 832 -10.79 20.74 22.74
C PRO A 832 -11.45 19.91 23.84
N PHE A 833 -11.43 20.42 25.07
CA PHE A 833 -12.10 19.78 26.20
C PHE A 833 -13.61 19.59 25.92
N GLY A 834 -14.16 18.40 26.22
CA GLY A 834 -15.54 18.02 25.91
C GLY A 834 -15.75 17.45 24.49
N GLN A 835 -14.69 17.40 23.68
CA GLN A 835 -14.68 16.75 22.38
C GLN A 835 -13.71 15.57 22.37
N ALA A 836 -14.00 14.57 21.55
CA ALA A 836 -13.06 13.49 21.25
C ALA A 836 -12.86 13.38 19.75
N CYS A 837 -11.80 12.67 19.37
CA CYS A 837 -11.58 12.35 17.97
C CYS A 837 -12.69 11.43 17.47
N GLY A 838 -13.33 11.80 16.37
CA GLY A 838 -14.39 11.01 15.74
C GLY A 838 -14.71 11.52 14.34
N LEU A 839 -15.76 10.97 13.74
CA LEU A 839 -16.20 11.36 12.40
C LEU A 839 -17.40 12.29 12.48
N LYS A 840 -17.36 13.37 11.70
CA LYS A 840 -18.50 14.26 11.44
C LYS A 840 -18.72 14.31 9.93
N ASP A 841 -19.88 13.85 9.48
CA ASP A 841 -20.24 13.81 8.05
C ASP A 841 -19.19 13.10 7.17
N GLY A 842 -18.57 12.03 7.69
CA GLY A 842 -17.54 11.26 6.97
C GLY A 842 -16.13 11.88 7.01
N VAL A 843 -15.94 13.01 7.70
CA VAL A 843 -14.63 13.66 7.86
C VAL A 843 -14.17 13.57 9.32
N ARG A 844 -12.90 13.23 9.53
CA ARG A 844 -12.32 13.15 10.87
C ARG A 844 -12.19 14.53 11.50
N GLY A 845 -12.70 14.66 12.71
CA GLY A 845 -12.82 15.90 13.44
C GLY A 845 -12.88 15.69 14.94
N CYS A 846 -12.85 16.79 15.68
CA CYS A 846 -13.20 16.78 17.09
C CYS A 846 -14.71 16.85 17.22
N VAL A 847 -15.32 15.74 17.62
CA VAL A 847 -16.76 15.58 17.79
C VAL A 847 -17.10 15.69 19.27
N ASP A 848 -18.23 16.32 19.57
CA ASP A 848 -18.69 16.47 20.94
C ASP A 848 -19.00 15.09 21.54
N GLN A 849 -18.48 14.81 22.75
CA GLN A 849 -18.84 13.60 23.48
C GLN A 849 -20.05 13.84 24.40
N PRO A 850 -20.95 12.86 24.56
CA PRO A 850 -21.98 12.92 25.60
C PRO A 850 -21.33 12.96 26.98
N GLY A 851 -21.89 13.78 27.88
CA GLY A 851 -21.32 14.00 29.21
C GLY A 851 -21.34 12.71 30.00
N ARG A 852 -20.17 12.24 30.47
CA ARG A 852 -20.05 11.02 31.26
C ARG A 852 -19.59 11.34 32.68
N CYS A 853 -20.40 10.94 33.65
CA CYS A 853 -20.10 11.00 35.07
C CYS A 853 -20.04 9.59 35.64
N THR A 854 -19.10 9.34 36.55
CA THR A 854 -18.95 8.03 37.21
C THR A 854 -18.87 8.18 38.72
N LEU A 855 -19.49 7.27 39.46
CA LEU A 855 -19.34 7.10 40.90
C LEU A 855 -18.87 5.67 41.17
N ALA A 856 -17.57 5.51 41.39
CA ALA A 856 -16.90 4.23 41.63
C ALA A 856 -16.92 3.82 43.12
N PRO A 857 -16.62 2.54 43.43
CA PRO A 857 -16.44 2.07 44.80
C PRO A 857 -15.44 2.92 45.59
N ALA A 858 -15.64 3.03 46.91
CA ALA A 858 -15.03 4.05 47.78
C ALA A 858 -15.58 5.47 47.57
N ALA A 859 -16.75 5.59 46.94
CA ALA A 859 -17.42 6.85 46.62
C ALA A 859 -16.50 7.86 45.91
N ARG A 860 -15.64 7.36 45.02
CA ARG A 860 -14.80 8.19 44.15
C ARG A 860 -15.62 8.57 42.93
N PHE A 861 -15.80 9.87 42.69
CA PHE A 861 -16.56 10.35 41.54
C PHE A 861 -15.69 11.10 40.53
N VAL A 862 -16.17 11.11 39.29
CA VAL A 862 -15.70 11.93 38.17
C VAL A 862 -16.94 12.65 37.63
N SER A 863 -16.95 13.99 37.66
CA SER A 863 -18.04 14.81 37.12
C SER A 863 -18.07 14.77 35.60
N PHE A 864 -19.11 15.37 35.00
CA PHE A 864 -19.23 15.49 33.54
C PHE A 864 -18.07 16.25 32.91
N ASP A 865 -17.53 17.26 33.60
CA ASP A 865 -16.38 18.04 33.12
C ASP A 865 -15.05 17.60 33.78
N GLY A 866 -14.99 16.38 34.33
CA GLY A 866 -13.73 15.75 34.76
C GLY A 866 -13.18 16.17 36.12
N ALA A 867 -13.94 16.92 36.93
CA ALA A 867 -13.61 17.12 38.34
C ALA A 867 -13.67 15.78 39.09
N THR A 868 -12.63 15.47 39.87
CA THR A 868 -12.54 14.19 40.58
C THR A 868 -12.39 14.35 42.08
N GLY A 869 -12.87 13.38 42.85
CA GLY A 869 -12.62 13.31 44.29
C GLY A 869 -13.29 12.12 44.96
N ALA A 870 -13.17 12.01 46.29
CA ALA A 870 -13.76 10.94 47.08
C ALA A 870 -14.62 11.50 48.22
N THR A 871 -15.71 10.81 48.55
CA THR A 871 -16.57 11.13 49.71
C THR A 871 -16.37 10.11 50.84
N THR A 872 -16.55 10.52 52.09
CA THR A 872 -16.23 9.69 53.28
C THR A 872 -17.45 9.19 54.05
N ALA A 873 -18.68 9.46 53.61
CA ALA A 873 -19.87 9.22 54.42
C ALA A 873 -20.96 8.46 53.67
N ALA A 874 -21.59 7.49 54.34
CA ALA A 874 -22.79 6.82 53.85
C ALA A 874 -24.00 7.77 53.85
N GLY A 875 -24.90 7.58 52.89
CA GLY A 875 -26.07 8.42 52.71
C GLY A 875 -26.59 8.42 51.28
N ILE A 876 -27.68 9.14 51.06
CA ILE A 876 -28.34 9.24 49.76
C ILE A 876 -28.00 10.59 49.15
N TYR A 877 -27.49 10.56 47.93
CA TYR A 877 -26.94 11.72 47.25
C TYR A 877 -27.62 11.97 45.91
N VAL A 878 -27.84 13.24 45.56
CA VAL A 878 -28.27 13.65 44.22
C VAL A 878 -27.07 13.54 43.28
N VAL A 879 -27.05 12.49 42.46
CA VAL A 879 -25.97 12.26 41.48
C VAL A 879 -26.10 13.27 40.34
N VAL A 880 -27.28 13.31 39.73
CA VAL A 880 -27.63 14.24 38.66
C VAL A 880 -29.13 14.50 38.68
N ALA A 881 -29.53 15.71 38.37
CA ALA A 881 -30.90 16.10 38.11
C ALA A 881 -30.93 17.17 37.03
N LEU A 882 -32.05 17.27 36.32
CA LEU A 882 -32.34 18.46 35.52
C LEU A 882 -32.73 19.59 36.49
N CYS A 883 -32.00 20.71 36.46
CA CYS A 883 -32.15 21.77 37.48
C CYS A 883 -33.52 22.43 37.45
N ASP A 884 -34.09 22.58 36.25
CA ASP A 884 -35.45 23.08 36.07
C ASP A 884 -36.47 21.94 36.16
N HIS A 885 -37.14 21.87 37.31
CA HIS A 885 -38.16 20.87 37.62
C HIS A 885 -39.48 21.03 36.86
N LEU A 886 -39.66 22.13 36.12
CA LEU A 886 -40.87 22.38 35.33
C LEU A 886 -40.77 21.80 33.90
N ARG A 887 -39.61 21.29 33.50
CA ARG A 887 -39.40 20.72 32.16
C ARG A 887 -40.09 19.36 32.03
N PRO A 888 -40.78 19.07 30.90
CA PRO A 888 -41.43 17.77 30.69
C PRO A 888 -40.49 16.56 30.73
N ALA A 889 -39.22 16.76 30.37
CA ALA A 889 -38.16 15.75 30.40
C ALA A 889 -37.41 15.70 31.75
N TRP A 890 -37.94 16.34 32.81
CA TRP A 890 -37.28 16.40 34.10
C TRP A 890 -36.97 15.01 34.66
N PHE A 891 -35.81 14.88 35.27
CA PHE A 891 -35.46 13.71 36.05
C PHE A 891 -34.57 14.09 37.25
N ARG A 892 -34.55 13.22 38.26
CA ARG A 892 -33.65 13.29 39.40
C ARG A 892 -33.17 11.89 39.75
N LEU A 893 -31.85 11.68 39.71
CA LEU A 893 -31.20 10.43 40.05
C LEU A 893 -30.54 10.54 41.42
N LEU A 894 -30.93 9.64 42.33
CA LEU A 894 -30.32 9.48 43.63
C LEU A 894 -29.50 8.18 43.69
N ALA A 895 -28.33 8.25 44.33
CA ALA A 895 -27.56 7.07 44.70
C ALA A 895 -27.56 6.88 46.21
N ASP A 896 -27.96 5.69 46.65
CA ASP A 896 -27.90 5.25 48.04
C ASP A 896 -26.53 4.59 48.29
N VAL A 897 -25.67 5.25 49.06
CA VAL A 897 -24.32 4.79 49.40
C VAL A 897 -24.35 4.16 50.79
N GLY A 898 -24.19 2.83 50.85
CA GLY A 898 -24.17 2.06 52.09
C GLY A 898 -22.76 1.83 52.65
N GLU A 899 -22.66 1.59 53.96
CA GLU A 899 -21.43 1.11 54.62
C GLU A 899 -21.29 -0.39 54.40
N ASN A 900 -20.24 -0.82 53.71
CA ASN A 900 -19.97 -2.25 53.48
C ASN A 900 -18.51 -2.58 53.82
N GLN A 901 -18.31 -3.18 55.01
CA GLN A 901 -17.15 -3.88 55.59
C GLN A 901 -15.70 -3.47 55.27
N ASP A 902 -15.44 -2.41 54.48
CA ASP A 902 -14.19 -1.63 54.42
C ASP A 902 -14.27 -0.41 53.45
N ARG A 903 -15.30 -0.25 52.58
CA ARG A 903 -15.43 0.92 51.68
C ARG A 903 -16.90 1.30 51.38
N PRO A 904 -17.27 2.61 51.33
CA PRO A 904 -18.60 3.05 50.90
C PRO A 904 -18.87 2.67 49.43
N THR A 905 -20.03 2.10 49.13
CA THR A 905 -20.44 1.72 47.76
C THR A 905 -21.92 1.96 47.52
N VAL A 906 -22.32 2.19 46.26
CA VAL A 906 -23.73 2.39 45.91
C VAL A 906 -24.47 1.07 46.01
N VAL A 907 -25.49 0.99 46.87
CA VAL A 907 -26.32 -0.20 47.10
C VAL A 907 -27.65 -0.16 46.34
N ALA A 908 -28.14 1.04 46.03
CA ALA A 908 -29.36 1.24 45.25
C ALA A 908 -29.30 2.56 44.46
N LEU A 909 -30.03 2.61 43.35
CA LEU A 909 -30.36 3.85 42.63
C LEU A 909 -31.86 4.10 42.67
N HIS A 910 -32.23 5.37 42.82
CA HIS A 910 -33.61 5.83 42.72
C HIS A 910 -33.73 6.89 41.63
N LEU A 911 -34.53 6.63 40.60
CA LEU A 911 -34.79 7.57 39.51
C LEU A 911 -36.22 8.10 39.62
N PHE A 912 -36.35 9.43 39.63
CA PHE A 912 -37.63 10.13 39.56
C PHE A 912 -37.77 10.77 38.20
N SER A 913 -38.90 10.57 37.54
CA SER A 913 -39.31 11.32 36.35
C SER A 913 -40.84 11.47 36.32
N PRO A 914 -41.41 12.35 35.47
CA PRO A 914 -42.84 12.43 35.27
C PRO A 914 -43.48 11.12 34.77
N LYS A 915 -42.67 10.23 34.17
CA LYS A 915 -43.12 8.96 33.60
C LYS A 915 -43.12 7.84 34.62
N ALA A 916 -42.16 7.81 35.54
CA ALA A 916 -42.01 6.74 36.52
C ALA A 916 -41.12 7.07 37.71
N PHE A 917 -41.33 6.34 38.80
CA PHE A 917 -40.41 6.19 39.92
C PHE A 917 -39.75 4.81 39.86
N LEU A 918 -38.43 4.76 39.68
CA LEU A 918 -37.67 3.53 39.61
C LEU A 918 -36.80 3.36 40.84
N THR A 919 -36.71 2.13 41.35
CA THR A 919 -35.69 1.73 42.32
C THR A 919 -34.99 0.48 41.81
N ILE A 920 -33.66 0.53 41.71
CA ILE A 920 -32.85 -0.63 41.34
C ILE A 920 -31.79 -0.90 42.41
N LYS A 921 -31.60 -2.18 42.75
CA LYS A 921 -30.59 -2.64 43.70
C LYS A 921 -29.52 -3.48 43.02
N ARG A 922 -28.33 -3.55 43.63
CA ARG A 922 -27.21 -4.37 43.13
C ARG A 922 -27.53 -5.86 42.98
N ASP A 923 -28.49 -6.37 43.76
CA ASP A 923 -28.94 -7.76 43.71
C ASP A 923 -29.97 -8.02 42.60
N LYS A 924 -30.03 -7.13 41.60
CA LYS A 924 -30.91 -7.20 40.42
C LYS A 924 -32.41 -7.07 40.72
N LYS A 925 -32.78 -6.66 41.93
CA LYS A 925 -34.17 -6.33 42.24
C LYS A 925 -34.53 -4.94 41.71
N VAL A 926 -35.63 -4.88 40.99
CA VAL A 926 -36.14 -3.67 40.33
C VAL A 926 -37.59 -3.43 40.77
N TRP A 927 -37.91 -2.18 41.07
CA TRP A 927 -39.27 -1.72 41.35
C TRP A 927 -39.62 -0.56 40.41
N VAL A 928 -40.81 -0.63 39.81
CA VAL A 928 -41.38 0.43 38.99
C VAL A 928 -42.65 0.92 39.68
N ASN A 929 -42.69 2.20 40.03
CA ASN A 929 -43.79 2.84 40.77
C ASN A 929 -44.15 2.08 42.06
N GLY A 930 -43.13 1.52 42.74
CA GLY A 930 -43.29 0.75 43.97
C GLY A 930 -43.68 -0.73 43.79
N VAL A 931 -43.91 -1.18 42.55
CA VAL A 931 -44.25 -2.59 42.24
C VAL A 931 -42.98 -3.34 41.79
N PRO A 932 -42.69 -4.53 42.34
CA PRO A 932 -41.58 -5.35 41.86
C PRO A 932 -41.74 -5.72 40.38
N ALA A 933 -40.67 -5.61 39.60
CA ALA A 933 -40.65 -5.91 38.18
C ALA A 933 -39.51 -6.88 37.81
N THR A 934 -39.69 -7.64 36.73
CA THR A 934 -38.69 -8.57 36.19
C THR A 934 -38.07 -7.98 34.92
N LEU A 935 -36.75 -8.07 34.78
CA LEU A 935 -36.03 -7.51 33.63
C LEU A 935 -36.17 -8.42 32.38
N PRO A 936 -36.26 -7.87 31.15
CA PRO A 936 -36.27 -6.43 30.83
C PRO A 936 -37.63 -5.78 31.10
N VAL A 937 -37.62 -4.50 31.47
CA VAL A 937 -38.84 -3.71 31.71
C VAL A 937 -38.88 -2.53 30.75
N GLU A 938 -40.02 -2.36 30.07
CA GLU A 938 -40.33 -1.17 29.28
C GLU A 938 -41.43 -0.40 29.99
N VAL A 939 -41.12 0.83 30.43
CA VAL A 939 -42.03 1.63 31.27
C VAL A 939 -42.83 2.61 30.41
N SER A 940 -42.27 3.03 29.28
CA SER A 940 -42.91 3.81 28.22
C SER A 940 -42.12 3.58 26.92
N ASN A 941 -42.65 4.03 25.78
CA ASN A 941 -41.98 3.94 24.45
C ASN A 941 -40.59 4.62 24.37
N ALA A 942 -40.10 5.22 25.46
CA ALA A 942 -38.80 5.87 25.53
C ALA A 942 -37.97 5.48 26.77
N LEU A 943 -38.50 4.77 27.79
CA LEU A 943 -37.76 4.43 29.02
C LEU A 943 -37.69 2.92 29.21
N THR A 944 -36.48 2.37 29.08
CA THR A 944 -36.21 0.92 29.15
C THR A 944 -35.23 0.58 30.26
N ILE A 945 -35.40 -0.61 30.86
CA ILE A 945 -34.53 -1.16 31.89
C ILE A 945 -34.10 -2.55 31.45
N LYS A 946 -32.79 -2.75 31.25
CA LYS A 946 -32.23 -4.02 30.75
C LYS A 946 -31.05 -4.46 31.61
N GLU A 947 -30.82 -5.77 31.69
CA GLU A 947 -29.60 -6.33 32.26
C GLU A 947 -28.65 -6.73 31.13
N SER A 948 -27.37 -6.40 31.28
CA SER A 948 -26.32 -6.84 30.37
C SER A 948 -25.02 -7.04 31.13
N ARG A 949 -24.45 -8.25 31.04
CA ARG A 949 -23.19 -8.65 31.68
C ARG A 949 -23.13 -8.33 33.19
N GLY A 950 -24.24 -8.48 33.90
CA GLY A 950 -24.34 -8.19 35.34
C GLY A 950 -24.73 -6.75 35.68
N THR A 951 -24.62 -5.81 34.75
CA THR A 951 -24.98 -4.39 34.96
C THR A 951 -26.43 -4.14 34.59
N ILE A 952 -27.14 -3.40 35.44
CA ILE A 952 -28.50 -2.95 35.16
C ILE A 952 -28.42 -1.58 34.51
N TRP A 953 -29.01 -1.45 33.32
CA TRP A 953 -29.05 -0.24 32.52
C TRP A 953 -30.45 0.34 32.51
N ILE A 954 -30.57 1.64 32.80
CA ILE A 954 -31.76 2.45 32.59
C ILE A 954 -31.46 3.40 31.43
N THR A 955 -32.25 3.30 30.36
CA THR A 955 -32.03 4.06 29.13
C THR A 955 -33.26 4.88 28.81
N GLN A 956 -33.08 6.19 28.66
CA GLN A 956 -34.04 7.10 28.06
C GLN A 956 -33.36 7.84 26.91
N GLU A 957 -33.59 7.43 25.67
CA GLU A 957 -32.95 8.05 24.51
C GLU A 957 -33.78 9.22 23.95
N PRO A 958 -33.13 10.34 23.58
CA PRO A 958 -31.69 10.60 23.61
C PRO A 958 -31.13 11.11 24.95
N GLU A 959 -31.95 11.34 25.98
CA GLU A 959 -31.59 12.16 27.14
C GLU A 959 -30.48 11.58 28.04
N PHE A 960 -30.57 10.31 28.46
CA PHE A 960 -29.59 9.70 29.37
C PHE A 960 -29.50 8.16 29.30
N VAL A 961 -28.34 7.65 29.71
CA VAL A 961 -28.08 6.24 29.98
C VAL A 961 -27.44 6.10 31.36
N ILE A 962 -28.03 5.29 32.23
CA ILE A 962 -27.58 5.09 33.62
C ILE A 962 -27.29 3.62 33.85
N GLY A 963 -26.10 3.28 34.32
CA GLY A 963 -25.68 1.91 34.64
C GLY A 963 -25.37 1.73 36.13
N LEU A 964 -25.82 0.63 36.73
CA LEU A 964 -25.41 0.17 38.06
C LEU A 964 -24.74 -1.21 37.96
N SER A 965 -23.44 -1.27 38.24
CA SER A 965 -22.67 -2.52 38.16
C SER A 965 -22.82 -3.38 39.42
N PRO A 966 -22.51 -4.69 39.36
CA PRO A 966 -22.45 -5.55 40.54
C PRO A 966 -21.46 -5.06 41.61
N ALA A 967 -20.41 -4.33 41.19
CA ALA A 967 -19.41 -3.73 42.07
C ALA A 967 -19.91 -2.48 42.80
N GLY A 968 -21.10 -1.95 42.46
CA GLY A 968 -21.65 -0.72 43.02
C GLY A 968 -21.07 0.53 42.36
N GLU A 969 -20.57 0.41 41.13
CA GLU A 969 -20.20 1.53 40.29
C GLU A 969 -21.43 2.05 39.54
N VAL A 970 -21.60 3.36 39.54
CA VAL A 970 -22.65 4.05 38.78
C VAL A 970 -22.01 4.79 37.63
N THR A 971 -22.50 4.57 36.42
CA THR A 971 -22.16 5.38 35.24
C THR A 971 -23.40 6.15 34.81
N VAL A 972 -23.26 7.45 34.58
CA VAL A 972 -24.31 8.31 34.03
C VAL A 972 -23.77 8.94 32.76
N THR A 973 -24.50 8.79 31.68
CA THR A 973 -24.26 9.48 30.41
C THR A 973 -25.47 10.34 30.10
N VAL A 974 -25.26 11.62 29.76
CA VAL A 974 -26.31 12.56 29.37
C VAL A 974 -26.04 13.15 28.00
N ALA A 975 -27.10 13.46 27.25
CA ALA A 975 -26.96 14.16 25.98
C ALA A 975 -26.53 15.63 26.15
N ARG A 976 -25.91 16.17 25.10
CA ARG A 976 -25.37 17.55 25.06
C ARG A 976 -26.44 18.61 25.22
N ASP A 977 -27.66 18.35 24.77
CA ASP A 977 -28.80 19.25 24.94
C ASP A 977 -29.13 19.51 26.41
N LEU A 978 -28.55 18.75 27.34
CA LEU A 978 -28.63 18.97 28.79
C LEU A 978 -27.43 19.74 29.38
N SER A 979 -26.48 20.19 28.55
CA SER A 979 -25.37 21.07 28.97
C SER A 979 -25.90 22.34 29.64
N GLN A 980 -25.32 22.71 30.79
CA GLN A 980 -25.77 23.81 31.67
C GLN A 980 -27.19 23.67 32.22
N GLN A 981 -27.87 22.55 31.97
CA GLN A 981 -29.23 22.28 32.44
C GLN A 981 -29.28 21.21 33.53
N VAL A 982 -28.19 20.46 33.72
CA VAL A 982 -28.02 19.49 34.79
C VAL A 982 -27.31 20.08 36.00
N CYS A 983 -27.56 19.50 37.17
CA CYS A 983 -26.87 19.79 38.41
C CYS A 983 -26.88 18.57 39.33
N GLY A 984 -26.00 18.57 40.31
CA GLY A 984 -25.81 17.46 41.25
C GLY A 984 -24.34 17.26 41.52
N MET A 985 -23.99 16.11 42.09
CA MET A 985 -22.59 15.72 42.26
C MET A 985 -21.83 15.58 40.94
N CYS A 986 -22.52 15.30 39.82
CA CYS A 986 -21.91 15.23 38.50
C CYS A 986 -21.58 16.58 37.86
N GLY A 987 -21.83 17.71 38.55
CA GLY A 987 -21.54 19.03 38.02
C GLY A 987 -22.62 19.57 37.07
N ASN A 988 -22.28 20.60 36.30
CA ASN A 988 -23.22 21.30 35.43
C ASN A 988 -23.04 21.02 33.92
N TYR A 989 -22.00 20.26 33.55
CA TYR A 989 -21.71 19.84 32.19
C TYR A 989 -21.59 21.04 31.23
N ASN A 990 -20.78 22.02 31.60
CA ASN A 990 -20.55 23.25 30.85
C ASN A 990 -19.16 23.30 30.18
N GLY A 991 -18.33 22.26 30.35
CA GLY A 991 -16.95 22.19 29.86
C GLY A 991 -15.90 22.74 30.82
N ASN A 992 -16.22 22.99 32.10
CA ASN A 992 -15.31 23.58 33.08
C ASN A 992 -15.30 22.83 34.42
N ALA A 993 -14.34 21.91 34.59
CA ALA A 993 -14.12 21.18 35.84
C ALA A 993 -14.00 22.08 37.09
N GLY A 994 -13.49 23.30 36.92
CA GLY A 994 -13.24 24.24 38.02
C GLY A 994 -14.50 24.75 38.69
N ASP A 995 -15.68 24.57 38.07
CA ASP A 995 -16.94 25.04 38.62
C ASP A 995 -18.01 23.95 38.85
N ASP A 996 -17.61 22.69 38.77
CA ASP A 996 -18.48 21.54 39.04
C ASP A 996 -18.80 21.34 40.53
N LEU A 997 -17.93 21.81 41.43
CA LEU A 997 -18.12 21.71 42.87
C LEU A 997 -19.04 22.82 43.39
N ARG A 998 -20.27 22.89 42.91
CA ARG A 998 -21.30 23.83 43.38
C ARG A 998 -22.30 23.15 44.29
N GLY A 999 -22.83 23.87 45.27
CA GLY A 999 -24.00 23.42 46.03
C GLY A 999 -25.32 23.64 45.27
N PRO A 1000 -26.45 23.15 45.80
CA PRO A 1000 -27.79 23.42 45.23
C PRO A 1000 -28.17 24.90 45.15
N ASP A 1001 -27.49 25.77 45.90
CA ASP A 1001 -27.65 27.23 45.86
C ASP A 1001 -26.84 27.91 44.74
N GLY A 1002 -26.15 27.12 43.91
CA GLY A 1002 -25.34 27.57 42.78
C GLY A 1002 -23.96 28.10 43.16
N LYS A 1003 -23.59 28.13 44.45
CA LYS A 1003 -22.29 28.65 44.91
C LYS A 1003 -21.22 27.57 44.87
N LEU A 1004 -20.01 27.95 44.47
CA LEU A 1004 -18.84 27.07 44.53
C LEU A 1004 -18.51 26.74 45.98
N VAL A 1005 -18.25 25.48 46.27
CA VAL A 1005 -17.83 24.98 47.58
C VAL A 1005 -16.38 24.50 47.51
N GLY A 1006 -15.64 24.67 48.61
CA GLY A 1006 -14.17 24.61 48.59
C GLY A 1006 -13.56 23.23 48.34
N ASP A 1007 -14.33 22.15 48.50
CA ASP A 1007 -13.88 20.79 48.23
C ASP A 1007 -15.05 19.84 47.90
N VAL A 1008 -14.68 18.65 47.45
CA VAL A 1008 -15.59 17.55 47.04
C VAL A 1008 -16.47 17.06 48.19
N VAL A 1009 -15.95 17.03 49.42
CA VAL A 1009 -16.69 16.54 50.59
C VAL A 1009 -17.81 17.52 50.94
N ALA A 1010 -17.53 18.83 50.85
CA ALA A 1010 -18.50 19.89 51.00
C ALA A 1010 -19.57 19.84 49.89
N ALA A 1011 -19.17 19.60 48.63
CA ALA A 1011 -20.10 19.46 47.50
C ALA A 1011 -21.04 18.26 47.70
N ALA A 1012 -20.48 17.09 48.01
CA ALA A 1012 -21.27 15.90 48.30
C ALA A 1012 -22.22 16.11 49.49
N LYS A 1013 -21.76 16.78 50.57
CA LYS A 1013 -22.62 17.08 51.73
C LYS A 1013 -23.77 18.02 51.35
N ALA A 1014 -23.53 19.01 50.49
CA ALA A 1014 -24.55 19.94 50.00
C ALA A 1014 -25.59 19.24 49.11
N TRP A 1015 -25.19 18.22 48.36
CA TRP A 1015 -26.06 17.40 47.51
C TRP A 1015 -26.61 16.13 48.18
N ARG A 1016 -26.54 16.02 49.51
CA ARG A 1016 -27.34 15.01 50.22
C ARG A 1016 -28.82 15.24 49.94
N ALA A 1017 -29.60 14.18 49.84
CA ALA A 1017 -31.05 14.22 49.66
C ALA A 1017 -31.75 13.97 51.00
N PRO A 1018 -31.88 14.98 51.90
CA PRO A 1018 -32.50 14.81 53.21
C PRO A 1018 -33.99 14.47 53.10
N ASP A 1019 -34.64 14.89 52.02
CA ASP A 1019 -36.01 14.54 51.65
C ASP A 1019 -36.19 13.04 51.37
N PHE A 1020 -35.09 12.30 51.28
CA PHE A 1020 -35.06 10.85 51.13
C PHE A 1020 -34.40 10.13 52.33
N THR A 1021 -33.84 10.87 53.29
CA THR A 1021 -33.20 10.31 54.49
C THR A 1021 -33.94 10.72 55.77
N HIS A 1022 -34.63 9.75 56.37
CA HIS A 1022 -35.34 9.69 57.68
C HIS A 1022 -36.86 10.02 57.71
N VAL A 1023 -37.63 8.99 58.08
CA VAL A 1023 -38.29 8.97 59.39
C VAL A 1023 -38.05 7.61 60.06
N SER A 1024 -37.05 7.56 60.92
CA SER A 1024 -37.10 6.97 62.27
C SER A 1024 -35.93 7.52 63.06
#